data_AF-A0A520Q3U2-F1
#
_entry.id   AF-A0A520Q3U2-F1
#
_cell.length_a   1.000
_cell.length_b   1.000
_cell.length_c   1.000
_cell.angle_alpha   90.00
_cell.angle_beta   90.00
_cell.angle_gamma   90.00
#
_symmetry.space_group_name_H-M   'P 1'
#
loop_
_entity.id
_entity.type
_entity.pdbx_description
1 polymer ?
#
loop_
_entity_poly.entity_id
_entity_poly.type
_entity_poly.pdbx_seq_one_letter_code
_entity_poly.pdbx_strand_id
1 'polypeptide(L)'
;MSLRTAAWATLLVLCAPAFASAQVAPRIVIAFDTSGSMALDLSGTPTFGDGVTTGCTARAGGELCGTDCTAGIDTDCDGQVNDSRILVAREAVTNMVSAFGDVDWALARFAQNQGAGTSCLNINNFECNTAGPFVTSYGNPQCNTGTAIPTGSCPFDWPGTIPAACRPGSGGRPSMRRFGGGSPTVCTNYDGVCSIGGSGGDVLVGFPDMGAFAGMNNSYAILSWLDGQETNFVNTRTVGNFCNAATTGDCELRPEGPTPLAGLLNSVSSYISPVRASDPRAGCRPYSVILITDGAETCAGDPEAAATALRMNGILTYVVGLAVGGGARTQLNDIATAGGTDAGAPGGDTAFFADDPVTLSAGLSDIVRRSLRSEICNGADDDCDTLIDEGVANACGGCGAPPAEVCNRLDDDCDGIIDEDGSGGDVCAGCSPTAEICDNIDNDCDGTVDEGITRACGTSVGECSPGTQTCSAGTFGACVGATGPTMEVCDGLDNDCDGAIDGFSQPCGSSTGECSPGNRVCTSGSFGACVGGNGPSTELCDGLDNDCDGSTDEGDPGGGGMCGSSIGVCMPGTLRCMGGALTCTGGRGPDPSESCNSLDDDCDGATDESVATMGPCGSSTGECRQGVNTCVSGSFTCVGARGPTAEVCDGLDNDCDGPSDEGNPGGGASCGSAVGVCSPGTTVCTGGALTCSGSTGPSTETCNTLDDDCDGVVDEGNPGGGARCGATDVGACDFGAEACVGGGIVCIGATGPTMELCDGVDNDCDGMIDEGDPEGGGACGDDTGECMAGTLACTGGALVCMGGVGPTMEVCDGLDNDCDGVVDDGIPVGAPCGSDVGECVPGVNVCRGGAIVCEGEIPPETETCDNLDNDCDGMTDEGLGLGGPCGSSEGLCMPGTERCIGGRLVCEGEVGPTRESCDCSDNDCDGATDEAPSMGTLCPSGSTCVDCQCALPCQASEFGFTCPTGKAPRIEGDTCFCVADRCDEAACAAETVERDGDTLCGPDSADVANCVC
;
A
#
# COMPACT_ATOMS: atom_id res chain seq x y z
N MET A 1 -54.57 -49.25 -43.94
CA MET A 1 -55.62 -48.26 -43.59
C MET A 1 -54.86 -47.00 -43.16
N SER A 2 -54.61 -46.05 -44.05
CA SER A 2 -55.48 -44.96 -44.53
C SER A 2 -55.80 -43.90 -43.46
N LEU A 3 -55.52 -42.63 -43.85
CA LEU A 3 -55.88 -41.31 -43.28
C LEU A 3 -54.99 -40.82 -42.11
N ARG A 4 -54.14 -39.77 -42.22
CA ARG A 4 -54.27 -38.32 -42.56
C ARG A 4 -54.92 -37.44 -41.46
N THR A 5 -54.25 -36.30 -41.20
CA THR A 5 -54.62 -35.05 -40.46
C THR A 5 -54.50 -35.07 -38.93
N ALA A 6 -54.08 -34.02 -38.19
CA ALA A 6 -53.35 -32.77 -38.43
C ALA A 6 -52.95 -32.15 -37.06
N ALA A 7 -51.79 -31.46 -37.02
CA ALA A 7 -51.34 -30.37 -36.14
C ALA A 7 -51.41 -30.49 -34.59
N TRP A 8 -50.30 -30.29 -33.87
CA TRP A 8 -49.89 -29.03 -33.20
C TRP A 8 -48.53 -29.24 -32.48
N ALA A 9 -47.88 -28.12 -32.16
CA ALA A 9 -46.45 -27.93 -31.99
C ALA A 9 -45.83 -28.42 -30.66
N THR A 10 -44.50 -28.53 -30.74
CA THR A 10 -43.46 -28.83 -29.77
C THR A 10 -43.52 -27.97 -28.49
N LEU A 11 -43.38 -28.60 -27.32
CA LEU A 11 -42.73 -28.01 -26.15
C LEU A 11 -42.09 -29.14 -25.33
N LEU A 12 -40.76 -29.26 -25.42
CA LEU A 12 -39.96 -30.08 -24.52
C LEU A 12 -39.13 -29.07 -23.71
N VAL A 13 -39.53 -28.82 -22.47
CA VAL A 13 -38.79 -27.99 -21.52
C VAL A 13 -37.61 -28.83 -21.03
N LEU A 14 -36.41 -28.43 -21.43
CA LEU A 14 -35.16 -28.83 -20.80
C LEU A 14 -35.02 -28.00 -19.53
N CYS A 15 -34.91 -28.69 -18.40
CA CYS A 15 -34.36 -28.12 -17.17
C CYS A 15 -32.92 -27.67 -17.47
N ALA A 16 -32.67 -26.36 -17.47
CA ALA A 16 -31.33 -25.80 -17.37
C ALA A 16 -30.89 -25.85 -15.89
N PRO A 17 -29.60 -26.10 -15.60
CA PRO A 17 -29.08 -25.87 -14.26
C PRO A 17 -29.11 -24.36 -14.00
N ALA A 18 -29.47 -23.95 -12.79
CA ALA A 18 -29.27 -22.59 -12.33
C ALA A 18 -27.76 -22.32 -12.36
N PHE A 19 -27.30 -21.56 -13.36
CA PHE A 19 -25.97 -20.97 -13.34
C PHE A 19 -26.07 -19.75 -12.42
N ALA A 20 -25.24 -19.72 -11.38
CA ALA A 20 -24.91 -18.48 -10.69
C ALA A 20 -24.44 -17.47 -11.74
N SER A 21 -24.99 -16.25 -11.69
CA SER A 21 -24.67 -15.14 -12.59
C SER A 21 -23.18 -14.83 -12.48
N ALA A 22 -22.49 -14.82 -13.61
CA ALA A 22 -21.04 -14.63 -13.63
C ALA A 22 -20.75 -13.43 -14.52
N GLN A 23 -20.55 -12.29 -13.86
CA GLN A 23 -19.93 -11.08 -14.41
C GLN A 23 -18.86 -11.44 -15.43
N VAL A 24 -18.86 -10.76 -16.57
CA VAL A 24 -17.78 -10.95 -17.53
C VAL A 24 -16.51 -10.29 -17.02
N ALA A 25 -15.57 -11.13 -16.58
CA ALA A 25 -14.27 -10.71 -16.07
C ALA A 25 -13.60 -9.64 -16.98
N PRO A 26 -13.19 -8.49 -16.43
CA PRO A 26 -12.39 -7.51 -17.15
C PRO A 26 -11.00 -8.09 -17.46
N ARG A 27 -10.35 -7.54 -18.48
CA ARG A 27 -9.03 -7.98 -18.93
C ARG A 27 -7.96 -6.97 -18.64
N ILE A 28 -7.03 -7.34 -17.78
CA ILE A 28 -5.97 -6.45 -17.32
C ILE A 28 -4.60 -7.03 -17.66
N VAL A 29 -3.78 -6.25 -18.37
CA VAL A 29 -2.35 -6.54 -18.55
C VAL A 29 -1.56 -5.79 -17.50
N ILE A 30 -0.82 -6.51 -16.68
CA ILE A 30 0.16 -5.96 -15.74
C ILE A 30 1.44 -5.71 -16.53
N ALA A 31 1.78 -4.44 -16.74
CA ALA A 31 3.00 -3.98 -17.37
C ALA A 31 4.00 -3.61 -16.26
N PHE A 32 4.91 -4.53 -15.95
CA PHE A 32 5.77 -4.45 -14.77
C PHE A 32 7.15 -3.90 -15.11
N ASP A 33 7.58 -2.86 -14.39
CA ASP A 33 8.93 -2.31 -14.47
C ASP A 33 9.95 -3.29 -13.87
N THR A 34 10.88 -3.72 -14.71
CA THR A 34 12.01 -4.56 -14.31
C THR A 34 13.34 -3.89 -14.67
N SER A 35 13.40 -2.56 -14.62
CA SER A 35 14.64 -1.80 -14.78
C SER A 35 15.48 -1.83 -13.51
N GLY A 36 16.74 -1.45 -13.61
CA GLY A 36 17.69 -1.48 -12.48
C GLY A 36 17.34 -0.50 -11.35
N SER A 37 16.52 0.53 -11.60
CA SER A 37 16.04 1.43 -10.54
C SER A 37 15.10 0.73 -9.56
N MET A 38 14.44 -0.35 -9.98
CA MET A 38 13.60 -1.16 -9.10
C MET A 38 14.40 -1.98 -8.06
N ALA A 39 15.75 -1.95 -8.12
CA ALA A 39 16.65 -2.46 -7.08
C ALA A 39 17.03 -1.39 -6.02
N LEU A 40 16.41 -0.21 -6.06
CA LEU A 40 16.44 0.77 -4.97
C LEU A 40 15.36 0.44 -3.94
N ASP A 41 15.52 0.92 -2.71
CA ASP A 41 14.45 0.95 -1.73
C ASP A 41 13.47 2.12 -2.01
N LEU A 42 12.42 2.24 -1.20
CA LEU A 42 11.43 3.32 -1.34
C LEU A 42 12.03 4.72 -1.05
N SER A 43 13.16 4.81 -0.35
CA SER A 43 13.89 6.07 -0.11
C SER A 43 14.86 6.45 -1.25
N GLY A 44 15.03 5.58 -2.26
CA GLY A 44 15.99 5.75 -3.35
C GLY A 44 17.41 5.27 -3.01
N THR A 45 17.59 4.56 -1.90
CA THR A 45 18.85 3.92 -1.51
C THR A 45 19.03 2.60 -2.25
N PRO A 46 20.18 2.36 -2.90
CA PRO A 46 20.50 1.07 -3.51
C PRO A 46 20.50 -0.09 -2.51
N THR A 47 19.66 -1.09 -2.76
CA THR A 47 19.63 -2.34 -1.97
C THR A 47 20.62 -3.37 -2.49
N PHE A 48 21.17 -3.20 -3.70
CA PHE A 48 22.08 -4.16 -4.35
C PHE A 48 21.48 -5.55 -4.57
N GLY A 49 20.16 -5.64 -4.50
CA GLY A 49 19.45 -6.89 -4.57
C GLY A 49 17.98 -6.68 -4.87
N ASP A 50 17.26 -7.78 -4.88
CA ASP A 50 15.80 -7.83 -5.05
C ASP A 50 15.14 -8.47 -3.83
N GLY A 51 15.84 -8.54 -2.70
CA GLY A 51 15.34 -9.11 -1.45
C GLY A 51 15.09 -10.62 -1.44
N VAL A 52 15.40 -11.32 -2.53
CA VAL A 52 15.22 -12.77 -2.57
C VAL A 52 16.32 -13.47 -1.76
N THR A 53 15.91 -14.20 -0.72
CA THR A 53 16.82 -14.86 0.23
C THR A 53 17.20 -16.28 -0.18
N THR A 54 16.67 -16.77 -1.31
CA THR A 54 16.99 -18.09 -1.86
C THR A 54 18.49 -18.22 -2.11
N GLY A 55 19.09 -19.33 -1.68
CA GLY A 55 20.53 -19.56 -1.85
C GLY A 55 21.44 -18.68 -0.96
N CYS A 56 20.87 -17.89 -0.06
CA CYS A 56 21.63 -17.07 0.90
C CYS A 56 22.04 -17.86 2.14
N THR A 57 23.19 -17.50 2.71
CA THR A 57 23.69 -17.98 3.99
C THR A 57 24.11 -16.77 4.83
N ALA A 58 23.58 -16.68 6.04
CA ALA A 58 23.91 -15.60 6.98
C ALA A 58 25.37 -15.71 7.47
N ARG A 59 26.08 -14.58 7.51
CA ARG A 59 27.38 -14.42 8.17
C ARG A 59 27.23 -13.90 9.60
N ALA A 60 28.33 -13.89 10.35
CA ALA A 60 28.36 -13.52 11.77
C ALA A 60 27.89 -12.08 12.08
N GLY A 61 27.71 -11.20 11.07
CA GLY A 61 27.14 -9.86 11.20
C GLY A 61 25.67 -9.73 10.77
N GLY A 62 25.03 -10.82 10.33
CA GLY A 62 23.66 -10.84 9.82
C GLY A 62 23.57 -10.69 8.29
N GLU A 63 24.68 -10.47 7.60
CA GLU A 63 24.69 -10.28 6.15
C GLU A 63 24.37 -11.59 5.43
N LEU A 64 23.45 -11.52 4.45
CA LEU A 64 23.09 -12.63 3.59
C LEU A 64 24.05 -12.72 2.40
N CYS A 65 24.79 -13.83 2.33
CA CYS A 65 25.80 -14.05 1.30
C CYS A 65 25.61 -15.42 0.62
N GLY A 66 25.92 -15.52 -0.67
CA GLY A 66 25.86 -16.79 -1.42
C GLY A 66 26.22 -16.56 -2.89
N THR A 67 26.41 -17.64 -3.65
CA THR A 67 26.65 -17.52 -5.11
C THR A 67 25.37 -17.27 -5.90
N ASP A 68 24.21 -17.60 -5.33
CA ASP A 68 22.90 -17.38 -5.97
C ASP A 68 22.01 -16.48 -5.09
N CYS A 69 22.63 -15.72 -4.19
CA CYS A 69 21.96 -14.89 -3.19
C CYS A 69 21.77 -13.47 -3.72
N THR A 70 20.54 -13.13 -4.11
CA THR A 70 20.17 -11.81 -4.64
C THR A 70 19.53 -10.89 -3.61
N ALA A 71 19.48 -11.29 -2.34
CA ALA A 71 18.90 -10.54 -1.21
C ALA A 71 19.32 -9.06 -1.13
N GLY A 72 20.62 -8.78 -1.31
CA GLY A 72 21.14 -7.42 -1.15
C GLY A 72 21.38 -7.03 0.31
N ILE A 73 21.21 -5.75 0.62
CA ILE A 73 21.38 -5.15 1.95
C ILE A 73 20.02 -4.75 2.55
N ASP A 74 19.93 -4.90 3.87
CA ASP A 74 18.90 -4.37 4.76
C ASP A 74 19.16 -2.87 4.97
N THR A 75 18.28 -2.03 4.42
CA THR A 75 18.39 -0.57 4.33
C THR A 75 17.60 0.17 5.40
N ASP A 76 16.56 -0.43 5.99
CA ASP A 76 15.72 0.20 7.02
C ASP A 76 16.01 -0.31 8.46
N CYS A 77 16.88 -1.31 8.58
CA CYS A 77 17.32 -1.94 9.82
C CYS A 77 16.26 -2.79 10.55
N ASP A 78 15.20 -3.25 9.87
CA ASP A 78 14.21 -4.14 10.49
C ASP A 78 14.70 -5.60 10.61
N GLY A 79 15.85 -5.91 9.98
CA GLY A 79 16.48 -7.22 9.97
C GLY A 79 16.01 -8.15 8.86
N GLN A 80 15.17 -7.64 7.97
CA GLN A 80 14.74 -8.26 6.72
C GLN A 80 15.42 -7.56 5.55
N VAL A 81 15.31 -8.14 4.37
CA VAL A 81 15.90 -7.59 3.14
C VAL A 81 14.79 -7.32 2.13
N ASN A 82 13.64 -6.84 2.62
CA ASN A 82 12.42 -6.70 1.84
C ASN A 82 12.24 -5.30 1.20
N ASP A 83 13.29 -4.48 1.27
CA ASP A 83 13.18 -3.04 1.04
C ASP A 83 13.12 -2.66 -0.44
N SER A 84 13.62 -3.53 -1.33
CA SER A 84 13.70 -3.22 -2.76
C SER A 84 12.32 -2.99 -3.37
N ARG A 85 12.19 -1.94 -4.19
CA ARG A 85 10.95 -1.58 -4.92
C ARG A 85 10.39 -2.76 -5.70
N ILE A 86 11.22 -3.58 -6.34
CA ILE A 86 10.78 -4.78 -7.06
C ILE A 86 10.14 -5.81 -6.13
N LEU A 87 10.63 -6.00 -4.90
CA LEU A 87 10.04 -6.94 -3.97
C LEU A 87 8.71 -6.42 -3.43
N VAL A 88 8.67 -5.15 -3.01
CA VAL A 88 7.43 -4.48 -2.61
C VAL A 88 6.37 -4.57 -3.71
N ALA A 89 6.74 -4.30 -4.96
CA ALA A 89 5.83 -4.38 -6.09
C ALA A 89 5.38 -5.82 -6.41
N ARG A 90 6.28 -6.82 -6.32
CA ARG A 90 5.91 -8.24 -6.52
C ARG A 90 4.94 -8.72 -5.46
N GLU A 91 5.15 -8.37 -4.20
CA GLU A 91 4.25 -8.73 -3.10
C GLU A 91 2.85 -8.10 -3.30
N ALA A 92 2.80 -6.81 -3.63
CA ALA A 92 1.54 -6.11 -3.90
C ALA A 92 0.78 -6.73 -5.09
N VAL A 93 1.49 -7.05 -6.19
CA VAL A 93 0.88 -7.71 -7.35
C VAL A 93 0.45 -9.15 -7.04
N THR A 94 1.24 -9.89 -6.27
CA THR A 94 0.89 -11.25 -5.82
C THR A 94 -0.41 -11.25 -5.02
N ASN A 95 -0.54 -10.32 -4.08
CA ASN A 95 -1.74 -10.16 -3.28
C ASN A 95 -2.93 -9.75 -4.15
N MET A 96 -2.76 -8.79 -5.06
CA MET A 96 -3.81 -8.36 -5.99
C MET A 96 -4.31 -9.51 -6.88
N VAL A 97 -3.41 -10.22 -7.57
CA VAL A 97 -3.78 -11.32 -8.47
C VAL A 97 -4.44 -12.47 -7.71
N SER A 98 -4.03 -12.71 -6.46
CA SER A 98 -4.62 -13.76 -5.62
C SER A 98 -5.98 -13.38 -5.03
N ALA A 99 -6.21 -12.09 -4.76
CA ALA A 99 -7.45 -11.60 -4.16
C ALA A 99 -8.59 -11.45 -5.18
N PHE A 100 -8.29 -11.06 -6.41
CA PHE A 100 -9.31 -10.77 -7.44
C PHE A 100 -9.42 -11.92 -8.46
N GLY A 101 -10.18 -12.96 -8.08
CA GLY A 101 -10.46 -14.13 -8.91
C GLY A 101 -11.35 -13.85 -10.13
N ASP A 102 -12.10 -12.75 -10.12
CA ASP A 102 -13.04 -12.36 -11.18
C ASP A 102 -12.39 -11.49 -12.28
N VAL A 103 -11.07 -11.48 -12.37
CA VAL A 103 -10.30 -10.71 -13.36
C VAL A 103 -9.44 -11.64 -14.22
N ASP A 104 -9.49 -11.44 -15.54
CA ASP A 104 -8.58 -12.10 -16.48
C ASP A 104 -7.25 -11.32 -16.49
N TRP A 105 -6.18 -11.94 -15.98
CA TRP A 105 -4.85 -11.32 -15.90
C TRP A 105 -3.93 -11.70 -17.06
N ALA A 106 -3.02 -10.80 -17.41
CA ALA A 106 -1.85 -11.06 -18.23
C ALA A 106 -0.65 -10.32 -17.64
N LEU A 107 0.57 -10.81 -17.84
CA LEU A 107 1.80 -10.23 -17.30
C LEU A 107 2.78 -9.90 -18.43
N ALA A 108 3.31 -8.68 -18.41
CA ALA A 108 4.37 -8.21 -19.28
C ALA A 108 5.45 -7.49 -18.47
N ARG A 109 6.68 -7.48 -18.99
CA ARG A 109 7.82 -6.78 -18.39
C ARG A 109 8.68 -6.11 -19.45
N PHE A 110 9.68 -5.33 -19.04
CA PHE A 110 10.67 -4.78 -19.96
C PHE A 110 11.45 -5.85 -20.71
N ALA A 111 11.88 -5.52 -21.93
CA ALA A 111 12.68 -6.42 -22.75
C ALA A 111 14.03 -6.69 -22.07
N GLN A 112 14.28 -7.98 -21.81
CA GLN A 112 15.55 -8.43 -21.22
C GLN A 112 16.12 -9.55 -22.07
N ASN A 113 17.39 -9.42 -22.44
CA ASN A 113 18.14 -10.55 -22.98
C ASN A 113 18.21 -11.64 -21.92
N GLN A 114 18.14 -12.91 -22.34
CA GLN A 114 18.05 -14.03 -21.43
C GLN A 114 19.17 -15.04 -21.70
N GLY A 115 19.86 -15.45 -20.65
CA GLY A 115 20.94 -16.43 -20.74
C GLY A 115 21.50 -16.79 -19.38
N ALA A 116 22.03 -18.01 -19.25
CA ALA A 116 22.54 -18.50 -17.97
C ALA A 116 23.69 -17.62 -17.49
N GLY A 117 23.50 -16.97 -16.34
CA GLY A 117 24.47 -16.04 -15.74
C GLY A 117 24.90 -14.92 -16.68
N THR A 118 23.96 -14.35 -17.44
CA THR A 118 24.26 -13.29 -18.41
C THR A 118 24.60 -11.97 -17.73
N SER A 119 23.99 -11.64 -16.59
CA SER A 119 24.38 -10.50 -15.75
C SER A 119 25.02 -11.02 -14.46
N CYS A 120 26.20 -10.51 -14.11
CA CYS A 120 26.96 -10.95 -12.93
C CYS A 120 27.69 -9.76 -12.28
N LEU A 121 27.78 -9.77 -10.94
CA LEU A 121 28.46 -8.75 -10.13
C LEU A 121 30.00 -8.68 -10.34
N ASN A 122 30.58 -9.50 -11.22
CA ASN A 122 32.03 -9.56 -11.47
C ASN A 122 32.53 -8.67 -12.64
N ILE A 123 31.64 -8.00 -13.39
CA ILE A 123 32.02 -7.13 -14.50
C ILE A 123 32.44 -5.76 -13.94
N ASN A 124 33.72 -5.42 -14.15
CA ASN A 124 34.40 -4.21 -13.66
C ASN A 124 33.50 -2.96 -13.48
N ASN A 125 33.23 -2.60 -12.21
CA ASN A 125 32.81 -1.29 -11.67
C ASN A 125 31.33 -1.03 -11.33
N PHE A 126 30.37 -1.96 -11.40
CA PHE A 126 28.96 -1.59 -11.17
C PHE A 126 28.52 -1.36 -9.71
N GLU A 127 29.35 -1.70 -8.73
CA GLU A 127 28.99 -1.57 -7.31
C GLU A 127 28.96 -0.11 -6.79
N CYS A 128 29.69 0.82 -7.44
CA CYS A 128 29.69 2.27 -7.15
C CYS A 128 30.30 3.06 -8.33
N ASN A 129 29.71 2.99 -9.53
CA ASN A 129 30.14 3.80 -10.68
C ASN A 129 29.39 5.14 -10.76
N THR A 130 29.89 6.06 -11.57
CA THR A 130 29.28 7.38 -11.83
C THR A 130 28.06 7.33 -12.76
N ALA A 131 27.58 6.16 -13.18
CA ALA A 131 26.44 6.06 -14.10
C ALA A 131 25.08 6.32 -13.41
N GLY A 132 25.05 6.51 -12.08
CA GLY A 132 23.81 6.71 -11.32
C GLY A 132 23.20 5.37 -10.86
N PRO A 133 22.01 5.37 -10.25
CA PRO A 133 21.41 4.24 -9.53
C PRO A 133 20.95 3.06 -10.42
N PHE A 134 21.55 2.87 -11.59
CA PHE A 134 21.40 1.64 -12.37
C PHE A 134 22.23 0.56 -11.68
N VAL A 135 21.67 -0.01 -10.62
CA VAL A 135 22.28 -1.13 -9.91
C VAL A 135 22.22 -2.33 -10.85
N THR A 136 23.26 -2.53 -11.64
CA THR A 136 23.46 -3.75 -12.46
C THR A 136 24.33 -4.77 -11.72
N SER A 137 24.49 -4.59 -10.40
CA SER A 137 25.26 -5.48 -9.53
C SER A 137 24.35 -6.12 -8.48
N TYR A 138 24.10 -7.41 -8.64
CA TYR A 138 23.34 -8.22 -7.69
C TYR A 138 24.21 -8.83 -6.61
N GLY A 139 23.71 -8.80 -5.38
CA GLY A 139 24.34 -9.44 -4.23
C GLY A 139 24.93 -8.43 -3.26
N ASN A 140 24.98 -8.83 -1.99
CA ASN A 140 25.38 -7.96 -0.90
C ASN A 140 26.88 -7.58 -0.99
N PRO A 141 27.24 -6.29 -1.21
CA PRO A 141 28.63 -5.86 -1.37
C PRO A 141 29.48 -5.99 -0.10
N GLN A 142 28.87 -6.21 1.07
CA GLN A 142 29.58 -6.52 2.32
C GLN A 142 30.15 -7.94 2.31
N CYS A 143 29.66 -8.81 1.40
CA CYS A 143 30.15 -10.17 1.25
C CYS A 143 31.46 -10.26 0.44
N ASN A 144 31.80 -9.20 -0.29
CA ASN A 144 32.98 -9.11 -1.14
C ASN A 144 34.29 -9.13 -0.34
N THR A 145 35.37 -9.56 -0.99
CA THR A 145 36.69 -9.74 -0.38
C THR A 145 37.72 -8.68 -0.79
N GLY A 146 37.40 -7.84 -1.77
CA GLY A 146 38.30 -6.78 -2.24
C GLY A 146 38.43 -5.61 -1.25
N THR A 147 38.99 -4.50 -1.71
CA THR A 147 39.23 -3.31 -0.87
C THR A 147 37.91 -2.71 -0.38
N ALA A 148 37.87 -2.27 0.87
CA ALA A 148 36.73 -1.51 1.40
C ALA A 148 36.46 -0.29 0.52
N ILE A 149 35.19 -0.06 0.21
CA ILE A 149 34.73 1.11 -0.53
C ILE A 149 34.73 2.29 0.45
N PRO A 150 35.50 3.36 0.19
CA PRO A 150 35.51 4.52 1.07
C PRO A 150 34.12 5.17 1.19
N THR A 151 33.79 5.65 2.38
CA THR A 151 32.64 6.52 2.64
C THR A 151 32.62 7.69 1.65
N GLY A 152 31.48 7.97 1.02
CA GLY A 152 31.33 9.06 0.05
C GLY A 152 32.02 8.84 -1.32
N SER A 153 32.51 7.63 -1.62
CA SER A 153 33.10 7.33 -2.94
C SER A 153 32.11 6.77 -3.97
N CYS A 154 30.85 6.62 -3.58
CA CYS A 154 29.74 6.26 -4.45
C CYS A 154 28.96 7.54 -4.79
N PRO A 155 28.26 7.62 -5.94
CA PRO A 155 27.51 8.82 -6.31
C PRO A 155 26.36 9.16 -5.35
N PHE A 156 25.93 8.19 -4.55
CA PHE A 156 24.91 8.33 -3.54
C PHE A 156 25.54 8.33 -2.13
N ASP A 157 24.97 9.12 -1.22
CA ASP A 157 25.44 9.25 0.16
C ASP A 157 24.94 8.08 1.02
N TRP A 158 25.41 6.87 0.75
CA TRP A 158 25.03 5.65 1.48
C TRP A 158 25.19 5.71 3.01
N PRO A 159 26.14 6.47 3.60
CA PRO A 159 26.16 6.71 5.04
C PRO A 159 25.01 7.62 5.47
N GLY A 160 24.63 8.62 4.69
CA GLY A 160 23.52 9.52 5.03
C GLY A 160 22.16 8.83 4.98
N THR A 161 21.97 7.89 4.06
CA THR A 161 20.65 7.30 3.77
C THR A 161 20.32 6.04 4.57
N ILE A 162 21.31 5.21 4.95
CA ILE A 162 21.08 4.00 5.75
C ILE A 162 21.19 4.34 7.26
N PRO A 163 20.20 3.96 8.10
CA PRO A 163 20.25 4.26 9.52
C PRO A 163 21.50 3.66 10.19
N ALA A 164 22.02 4.39 11.19
CA ALA A 164 23.32 4.09 11.79
C ALA A 164 23.44 2.70 12.43
N ALA A 165 22.32 2.01 12.71
CA ALA A 165 22.32 0.68 13.30
C ALA A 165 22.65 -0.44 12.30
N CYS A 166 22.20 -0.33 11.04
CA CYS A 166 22.42 -1.31 9.98
C CYS A 166 23.42 -0.85 8.91
N ARG A 167 23.88 0.41 8.98
CA ARG A 167 24.85 0.98 8.07
C ARG A 167 26.13 0.13 7.94
N PRO A 168 26.54 -0.24 6.70
CA PRO A 168 27.77 -0.98 6.47
C PRO A 168 29.01 -0.33 7.13
N GLY A 169 29.82 -1.13 7.84
CA GLY A 169 31.02 -0.64 8.54
C GLY A 169 30.78 -0.02 9.92
N SER A 170 29.54 -0.05 10.41
CA SER A 170 29.17 0.37 11.77
C SER A 170 28.44 -0.77 12.51
N GLY A 171 28.22 -0.65 13.82
CA GLY A 171 27.42 -1.63 14.58
C GLY A 171 27.94 -3.08 14.62
N GLY A 172 29.17 -3.34 14.16
CA GLY A 172 29.71 -4.71 14.01
C GLY A 172 29.52 -5.33 12.62
N ARG A 173 28.82 -4.65 11.71
CA ARG A 173 28.64 -5.06 10.30
C ARG A 173 29.91 -4.75 9.48
N PRO A 174 30.33 -5.63 8.54
CA PRO A 174 31.45 -5.35 7.63
C PRO A 174 31.16 -4.13 6.76
N SER A 175 32.21 -3.38 6.42
CA SER A 175 32.12 -2.35 5.39
C SER A 175 31.82 -2.96 4.02
N MET A 176 31.12 -2.21 3.17
CA MET A 176 31.02 -2.55 1.75
C MET A 176 32.43 -2.66 1.13
N ARG A 177 32.61 -3.65 0.26
CA ARG A 177 33.90 -3.97 -0.36
C ARG A 177 33.72 -4.10 -1.86
N ARG A 178 34.75 -3.69 -2.60
CA ARG A 178 34.83 -3.96 -4.04
C ARG A 178 34.95 -5.45 -4.28
N PHE A 179 34.47 -5.92 -5.42
CA PHE A 179 34.74 -7.28 -5.88
C PHE A 179 36.24 -7.62 -5.84
N GLY A 180 36.57 -8.80 -5.35
CA GLY A 180 37.94 -9.32 -5.23
C GLY A 180 37.99 -10.85 -5.27
N GLY A 181 39.19 -11.42 -5.36
CA GLY A 181 39.36 -12.88 -5.38
C GLY A 181 38.73 -13.55 -4.16
N GLY A 182 37.79 -14.47 -4.38
CA GLY A 182 37.02 -15.13 -3.32
C GLY A 182 35.73 -14.44 -2.90
N SER A 183 35.35 -13.34 -3.56
CA SER A 183 34.00 -12.77 -3.46
C SER A 183 32.96 -13.75 -4.03
N PRO A 184 31.74 -13.80 -3.48
CA PRO A 184 30.66 -14.56 -4.11
C PRO A 184 30.40 -13.99 -5.51
N THR A 185 30.31 -14.86 -6.51
CA THR A 185 29.84 -14.47 -7.83
C THR A 185 28.33 -14.66 -7.82
N VAL A 186 27.59 -13.57 -7.72
CA VAL A 186 26.14 -13.56 -7.87
C VAL A 186 25.81 -13.17 -9.31
N CYS A 187 24.96 -13.97 -9.95
CA CYS A 187 24.54 -13.76 -11.31
C CYS A 187 23.04 -13.93 -11.44
N THR A 188 22.43 -13.15 -12.31
CA THR A 188 21.04 -13.31 -12.77
C THR A 188 21.04 -13.74 -14.23
N ASN A 189 19.91 -14.30 -14.67
CA ASN A 189 19.78 -14.79 -16.04
C ASN A 189 19.25 -13.75 -17.04
N TYR A 190 19.19 -12.49 -16.62
CA TYR A 190 18.56 -11.40 -17.36
C TYR A 190 19.52 -10.23 -17.54
N ASP A 191 19.43 -9.55 -18.69
CA ASP A 191 20.22 -8.36 -19.03
C ASP A 191 19.31 -7.36 -19.76
N GLY A 192 18.99 -6.25 -19.10
CA GLY A 192 18.06 -5.24 -19.58
C GLY A 192 18.64 -4.39 -20.70
N VAL A 193 17.84 -4.13 -21.74
CA VAL A 193 18.30 -3.41 -22.94
C VAL A 193 17.29 -2.39 -23.44
N CYS A 194 17.79 -1.24 -23.88
CA CYS A 194 17.03 -0.35 -24.75
C CYS A 194 16.97 -0.96 -26.16
N SER A 195 15.87 -1.63 -26.50
CA SER A 195 15.70 -2.17 -27.84
C SER A 195 15.30 -1.07 -28.83
N ILE A 196 16.27 -0.40 -29.44
CA ILE A 196 16.02 0.59 -30.51
C ILE A 196 15.68 -0.18 -31.81
N GLY A 197 14.39 -0.36 -32.09
CA GLY A 197 13.88 -0.99 -33.31
C GLY A 197 13.41 -2.45 -33.21
N GLY A 198 13.22 -2.98 -31.99
CA GLY A 198 12.58 -4.28 -31.70
C GLY A 198 11.46 -4.15 -30.64
N SER A 199 10.86 -5.26 -30.18
CA SER A 199 9.89 -5.26 -29.06
C SER A 199 10.57 -4.75 -27.78
N GLY A 200 10.14 -3.61 -27.25
CA GLY A 200 10.73 -3.01 -26.05
C GLY A 200 10.16 -3.54 -24.72
N GLY A 201 9.20 -4.47 -24.79
CA GLY A 201 8.75 -5.31 -23.69
C GLY A 201 8.47 -6.75 -24.12
N ASP A 202 8.41 -7.65 -23.16
CA ASP A 202 8.07 -9.07 -23.32
C ASP A 202 6.75 -9.36 -22.59
N VAL A 203 5.79 -10.02 -23.27
CA VAL A 203 4.52 -10.46 -22.62
C VAL A 203 4.73 -11.88 -22.11
N LEU A 204 4.96 -12.04 -20.81
CA LEU A 204 5.37 -13.31 -20.21
C LEU A 204 4.23 -14.32 -20.09
N VAL A 205 3.04 -13.83 -19.74
CA VAL A 205 1.83 -14.64 -19.55
C VAL A 205 0.67 -13.93 -20.23
N GLY A 206 -0.04 -14.65 -21.09
CA GLY A 206 -1.25 -14.15 -21.75
C GLY A 206 -2.54 -14.62 -21.07
N PHE A 207 -3.67 -14.04 -21.46
CA PHE A 207 -5.02 -14.37 -20.95
C PHE A 207 -5.38 -15.87 -21.07
N PRO A 208 -6.21 -16.40 -20.16
CA PRO A 208 -6.41 -17.84 -19.97
C PRO A 208 -7.20 -18.54 -21.09
N ASP A 209 -7.83 -17.80 -21.99
CA ASP A 209 -8.61 -18.35 -23.11
C ASP A 209 -7.88 -18.27 -24.47
N MET A 210 -6.65 -17.75 -24.49
CA MET A 210 -5.95 -17.36 -25.71
C MET A 210 -4.48 -17.79 -25.73
N GLY A 211 -3.96 -18.07 -26.93
CA GLY A 211 -2.53 -18.38 -27.13
C GLY A 211 -2.08 -19.68 -26.46
N ALA A 212 -0.86 -19.69 -25.92
CA ALA A 212 -0.24 -20.88 -25.30
C ALA A 212 -0.89 -21.30 -23.97
N PHE A 213 -1.68 -20.42 -23.37
CA PHE A 213 -2.33 -20.61 -22.07
C PHE A 213 -3.84 -20.88 -22.18
N ALA A 214 -4.37 -21.01 -23.40
CA ALA A 214 -5.79 -21.28 -23.64
C ALA A 214 -6.27 -22.55 -22.92
N GLY A 215 -7.26 -22.41 -22.04
CA GLY A 215 -7.86 -23.50 -21.26
C GLY A 215 -7.07 -23.87 -19.99
N MET A 216 -6.11 -23.05 -19.57
CA MET A 216 -5.37 -23.22 -18.32
C MET A 216 -5.62 -22.02 -17.40
N ASN A 217 -5.68 -22.25 -16.09
CA ASN A 217 -5.58 -21.14 -15.14
C ASN A 217 -4.17 -20.56 -15.23
N ASN A 218 -4.07 -19.32 -15.71
CA ASN A 218 -2.81 -18.63 -15.94
C ASN A 218 -2.32 -17.86 -14.70
N SER A 219 -3.12 -17.73 -13.63
CA SER A 219 -2.70 -17.09 -12.38
C SER A 219 -1.51 -17.80 -11.76
N TYR A 220 -1.49 -19.13 -11.77
CA TYR A 220 -0.32 -19.91 -11.35
C TYR A 220 0.94 -19.52 -12.12
N ALA A 221 0.83 -19.33 -13.44
CA ALA A 221 1.97 -18.94 -14.25
C ALA A 221 2.44 -17.52 -13.96
N ILE A 222 1.52 -16.59 -13.64
CA ILE A 222 1.85 -15.23 -13.21
C ILE A 222 2.54 -15.26 -11.84
N LEU A 223 2.00 -16.01 -10.88
CA LEU A 223 2.53 -16.11 -9.52
C LEU A 223 3.92 -16.76 -9.49
N SER A 224 4.21 -17.71 -10.38
CA SER A 224 5.58 -18.24 -10.55
C SER A 224 6.58 -17.21 -11.06
N TRP A 225 6.15 -16.06 -11.61
CA TRP A 225 7.09 -14.99 -11.94
C TRP A 225 7.42 -14.08 -10.75
N LEU A 226 6.73 -14.24 -9.63
CA LEU A 226 6.72 -13.33 -8.49
C LEU A 226 7.04 -14.05 -7.16
N ASP A 227 7.40 -15.34 -7.19
CA ASP A 227 7.52 -16.18 -6.00
C ASP A 227 8.92 -16.12 -5.35
N GLY A 228 9.84 -15.36 -5.94
CA GLY A 228 11.20 -15.19 -5.45
C GLY A 228 12.07 -16.43 -5.69
N GLN A 229 11.71 -17.30 -6.63
CA GLN A 229 12.44 -18.51 -6.93
C GLN A 229 12.89 -18.51 -8.41
N GLU A 230 14.15 -18.89 -8.65
CA GLU A 230 14.66 -19.05 -10.02
C GLU A 230 15.20 -20.47 -10.17
N THR A 231 14.28 -21.43 -10.26
CA THR A 231 14.63 -22.85 -10.30
C THR A 231 14.67 -23.39 -11.74
N ASN A 232 15.80 -24.00 -12.15
CA ASN A 232 15.94 -24.67 -13.45
C ASN A 232 15.81 -23.75 -14.69
N PHE A 233 16.35 -22.53 -14.68
CA PHE A 233 16.36 -21.65 -15.86
C PHE A 233 16.93 -22.33 -17.13
N VAL A 234 16.18 -22.28 -18.26
CA VAL A 234 16.57 -22.86 -19.56
C VAL A 234 16.52 -21.82 -20.69
N ASN A 235 17.70 -21.37 -21.13
CA ASN A 235 17.87 -20.31 -22.15
C ASN A 235 17.43 -20.65 -23.59
N THR A 236 17.06 -21.89 -23.89
CA THR A 236 16.71 -22.33 -25.26
C THR A 236 15.22 -22.20 -25.61
N ARG A 237 14.36 -21.87 -24.63
CA ARG A 237 12.90 -21.84 -24.78
C ARG A 237 12.26 -20.49 -24.48
N THR A 238 13.06 -19.50 -24.05
CA THR A 238 12.58 -18.20 -23.58
C THR A 238 12.59 -17.10 -24.65
N VAL A 239 12.94 -17.42 -25.90
CA VAL A 239 12.73 -16.49 -27.01
C VAL A 239 11.25 -16.53 -27.38
N GLY A 240 10.51 -15.51 -26.93
CA GLY A 240 9.08 -15.34 -27.11
C GLY A 240 8.28 -15.73 -25.87
N ASN A 241 7.85 -14.73 -25.10
CA ASN A 241 6.59 -14.69 -24.33
C ASN A 241 6.17 -15.94 -23.54
N PHE A 242 7.12 -16.73 -23.01
CA PHE A 242 6.78 -17.96 -22.28
C PHE A 242 7.94 -18.48 -21.43
N CYS A 243 7.72 -18.56 -20.11
CA CYS A 243 8.40 -19.52 -19.26
C CYS A 243 7.52 -20.76 -19.12
N ASN A 244 8.02 -21.95 -19.48
CA ASN A 244 7.24 -23.19 -19.37
C ASN A 244 7.31 -23.73 -17.94
N ALA A 245 6.48 -23.16 -17.07
CA ALA A 245 6.33 -23.58 -15.67
C ALA A 245 5.87 -25.05 -15.53
N ALA A 246 5.23 -25.61 -16.56
CA ALA A 246 4.70 -26.98 -16.52
C ALA A 246 5.77 -28.08 -16.68
N THR A 247 6.97 -27.79 -17.24
CA THR A 247 7.96 -28.86 -17.54
C THR A 247 9.44 -28.52 -17.37
N THR A 248 9.87 -27.25 -17.31
CA THR A 248 11.32 -26.93 -17.43
C THR A 248 11.92 -25.99 -16.40
N GLY A 249 11.15 -25.34 -15.55
CA GLY A 249 11.69 -24.44 -14.54
C GLY A 249 10.87 -23.19 -14.36
N ASP A 250 11.26 -22.49 -13.33
CA ASP A 250 10.72 -21.29 -12.72
C ASP A 250 11.58 -20.09 -13.12
N CYS A 251 10.93 -18.97 -13.40
CA CYS A 251 11.53 -17.77 -13.96
C CYS A 251 11.07 -16.59 -13.13
N GLU A 252 12.01 -15.83 -12.57
CA GLU A 252 11.67 -14.74 -11.64
C GLU A 252 11.75 -13.37 -12.34
N LEU A 253 10.92 -12.41 -11.93
CA LEU A 253 11.11 -11.01 -12.31
C LEU A 253 12.35 -10.43 -11.60
N ARG A 254 13.27 -9.88 -12.38
CA ARG A 254 14.55 -9.36 -11.88
C ARG A 254 14.77 -7.93 -12.39
N PRO A 255 15.09 -6.95 -11.52
CA PRO A 255 15.40 -5.58 -11.95
C PRO A 255 16.75 -5.49 -12.67
N GLU A 256 16.79 -5.10 -13.93
CA GLU A 256 18.05 -4.96 -14.66
C GLU A 256 17.96 -3.95 -15.81
N GLY A 257 19.03 -3.17 -15.98
CA GLY A 257 19.17 -2.26 -17.13
C GLY A 257 18.28 -1.01 -17.10
N PRO A 258 18.05 -0.39 -18.28
CA PRO A 258 17.29 0.86 -18.42
C PRO A 258 15.77 0.65 -18.40
N THR A 259 15.01 1.73 -18.54
CA THR A 259 13.54 1.84 -18.36
C THR A 259 12.84 2.16 -19.70
N PRO A 260 12.48 1.14 -20.51
CA PRO A 260 11.82 1.29 -21.83
C PRO A 260 10.27 1.29 -21.74
N LEU A 261 9.66 2.25 -21.04
CA LEU A 261 8.20 2.40 -20.90
C LEU A 261 7.44 2.38 -22.23
N ALA A 262 7.85 3.18 -23.21
CA ALA A 262 7.22 3.24 -24.53
C ALA A 262 7.35 1.89 -25.25
N GLY A 263 8.50 1.25 -25.11
CA GLY A 263 8.77 -0.07 -25.65
C GLY A 263 7.81 -1.13 -25.10
N LEU A 264 7.60 -1.12 -23.78
CA LEU A 264 6.68 -2.01 -23.09
C LEU A 264 5.24 -1.79 -23.53
N LEU A 265 4.76 -0.53 -23.49
CA LEU A 265 3.39 -0.20 -23.88
C LEU A 265 3.10 -0.57 -25.34
N ASN A 266 4.06 -0.41 -26.24
CA ASN A 266 3.93 -0.84 -27.64
C ASN A 266 3.88 -2.38 -27.79
N SER A 267 4.68 -3.11 -27.01
CA SER A 267 4.62 -4.58 -26.97
C SER A 267 3.29 -5.06 -26.41
N VAL A 268 2.79 -4.46 -25.33
CA VAL A 268 1.47 -4.73 -24.76
C VAL A 268 0.39 -4.45 -25.80
N SER A 269 0.41 -3.28 -26.45
CA SER A 269 -0.54 -2.90 -27.50
C SER A 269 -0.58 -3.91 -28.65
N SER A 270 0.58 -4.40 -29.07
CA SER A 270 0.71 -5.43 -30.11
C SER A 270 0.11 -6.77 -29.69
N TYR A 271 0.06 -7.06 -28.39
CA TYR A 271 -0.56 -8.26 -27.82
C TYR A 271 -2.07 -8.08 -27.58
N ILE A 272 -2.49 -7.04 -26.85
CA ILE A 272 -3.88 -6.89 -26.39
C ILE A 272 -4.83 -6.39 -27.48
N SER A 273 -4.36 -5.59 -28.45
CA SER A 273 -5.25 -5.04 -29.49
C SER A 273 -5.85 -6.14 -30.38
N PRO A 274 -5.07 -7.13 -30.86
CA PRO A 274 -5.64 -8.31 -31.54
C PRO A 274 -6.54 -9.16 -30.64
N VAL A 275 -6.21 -9.30 -29.36
CA VAL A 275 -7.03 -10.04 -28.37
C VAL A 275 -8.43 -9.42 -28.31
N ARG A 276 -8.50 -8.11 -28.04
CA ARG A 276 -9.76 -7.36 -28.00
C ARG A 276 -10.52 -7.44 -29.31
N ALA A 277 -9.84 -7.32 -30.45
CA ALA A 277 -10.49 -7.39 -31.76
C ALA A 277 -11.14 -8.76 -32.06
N SER A 278 -10.63 -9.83 -31.46
CA SER A 278 -11.19 -11.19 -31.60
C SER A 278 -12.23 -11.55 -30.55
N ASP A 279 -12.42 -10.71 -29.53
CA ASP A 279 -13.30 -10.99 -28.40
C ASP A 279 -14.75 -10.58 -28.71
N PRO A 280 -15.72 -11.51 -28.71
CA PRO A 280 -17.11 -11.21 -29.02
C PRO A 280 -17.78 -10.28 -28.00
N ARG A 281 -17.22 -10.15 -26.79
CA ARG A 281 -17.74 -9.29 -25.71
C ARG A 281 -17.04 -7.93 -25.63
N ALA A 282 -16.13 -7.62 -26.56
CA ALA A 282 -15.30 -6.41 -26.54
C ALA A 282 -16.05 -5.07 -26.60
N GLY A 283 -17.35 -5.10 -26.96
CA GLY A 283 -18.21 -3.93 -26.96
C GLY A 283 -18.59 -3.44 -25.55
N CYS A 284 -18.53 -4.33 -24.56
CA CYS A 284 -18.92 -4.04 -23.17
C CYS A 284 -17.78 -4.37 -22.19
N ARG A 285 -17.07 -5.49 -22.39
CA ARG A 285 -15.97 -5.94 -21.51
C ARG A 285 -14.89 -4.86 -21.35
N PRO A 286 -14.47 -4.51 -20.13
CA PRO A 286 -13.35 -3.59 -19.88
C PRO A 286 -12.00 -4.20 -20.27
N TYR A 287 -11.11 -3.39 -20.86
CA TYR A 287 -9.70 -3.73 -21.12
C TYR A 287 -8.82 -2.63 -20.58
N SER A 288 -7.82 -3.03 -19.80
CA SER A 288 -6.93 -2.10 -19.13
C SER A 288 -5.49 -2.60 -19.15
N VAL A 289 -4.55 -1.68 -19.02
CA VAL A 289 -3.14 -1.93 -18.73
C VAL A 289 -2.82 -1.24 -17.41
N ILE A 290 -2.18 -1.93 -16.48
CA ILE A 290 -1.63 -1.32 -15.27
C ILE A 290 -0.12 -1.26 -15.45
N LEU A 291 0.42 -0.07 -15.65
CA LEU A 291 1.86 0.19 -15.72
C LEU A 291 2.37 0.49 -14.31
N ILE A 292 3.19 -0.40 -13.77
CA ILE A 292 3.85 -0.21 -12.46
C ILE A 292 5.30 0.15 -12.74
N THR A 293 5.75 1.32 -12.33
CA THR A 293 7.12 1.82 -12.60
C THR A 293 7.59 2.81 -11.52
N ASP A 294 8.90 2.93 -11.36
CA ASP A 294 9.52 3.83 -10.39
C ASP A 294 10.27 5.01 -11.03
N GLY A 295 10.22 5.13 -12.35
CA GLY A 295 11.08 6.05 -13.08
C GLY A 295 10.56 6.47 -14.45
N ALA A 296 11.29 7.41 -15.05
CA ALA A 296 11.01 7.94 -16.37
C ALA A 296 11.60 7.05 -17.49
N GLU A 297 11.08 7.21 -18.70
CA GLU A 297 11.60 6.59 -19.92
C GLU A 297 13.07 6.97 -20.17
N THR A 298 13.96 5.98 -20.26
CA THR A 298 15.42 6.20 -20.47
C THR A 298 15.93 5.65 -21.81
N CYS A 299 15.06 5.06 -22.63
CA CYS A 299 15.41 4.47 -23.93
C CYS A 299 14.95 5.31 -25.13
N ALA A 300 14.69 6.61 -24.91
CA ALA A 300 14.32 7.59 -25.94
C ALA A 300 13.05 7.21 -26.75
N GLY A 301 12.13 6.47 -26.12
CA GLY A 301 10.78 6.24 -26.63
C GLY A 301 9.81 7.37 -26.27
N ASP A 302 8.59 7.27 -26.81
CA ASP A 302 7.46 8.17 -26.51
C ASP A 302 6.33 7.34 -25.86
N PRO A 303 6.29 7.27 -24.51
CA PRO A 303 5.33 6.45 -23.79
C PRO A 303 3.90 7.03 -23.85
N GLU A 304 3.75 8.35 -23.94
CA GLU A 304 2.45 9.02 -24.07
C GLU A 304 1.79 8.67 -25.42
N ALA A 305 2.56 8.63 -26.51
CA ALA A 305 2.07 8.18 -27.81
C ALA A 305 1.66 6.69 -27.78
N ALA A 306 2.42 5.85 -27.06
CA ALA A 306 2.09 4.44 -26.89
C ALA A 306 0.79 4.23 -26.08
N ALA A 307 0.62 4.98 -24.99
CA ALA A 307 -0.61 4.99 -24.19
C ALA A 307 -1.82 5.51 -24.99
N THR A 308 -1.62 6.57 -25.78
CA THR A 308 -2.65 7.09 -26.70
C THR A 308 -3.07 6.03 -27.70
N ALA A 309 -2.13 5.26 -28.25
CA ALA A 309 -2.44 4.18 -29.19
C ALA A 309 -3.27 3.06 -28.55
N LEU A 310 -3.02 2.71 -27.28
CA LEU A 310 -3.86 1.78 -26.51
C LEU A 310 -5.28 2.35 -26.33
N ARG A 311 -5.39 3.60 -25.90
CA ARG A 311 -6.68 4.30 -25.70
C ARG A 311 -7.51 4.35 -26.98
N MET A 312 -6.89 4.63 -28.12
CA MET A 312 -7.58 4.64 -29.43
C MET A 312 -8.13 3.26 -29.83
N ASN A 313 -7.63 2.17 -29.23
CA ASN A 313 -8.15 0.81 -29.36
C ASN A 313 -9.13 0.43 -28.24
N GLY A 314 -9.58 1.38 -27.42
CA GLY A 314 -10.53 1.14 -26.32
C GLY A 314 -9.91 0.40 -25.13
N ILE A 315 -8.60 0.56 -24.92
CA ILE A 315 -7.87 -0.05 -23.80
C ILE A 315 -7.31 1.08 -22.95
N LEU A 316 -7.72 1.13 -21.68
CA LEU A 316 -7.27 2.17 -20.74
C LEU A 316 -5.86 1.86 -20.23
N THR A 317 -5.05 2.88 -19.97
CA THR A 317 -3.73 2.70 -19.34
C THR A 317 -3.71 3.42 -18.00
N TYR A 318 -3.72 2.64 -16.92
CA TYR A 318 -3.50 3.10 -15.56
C TYR A 318 -2.00 3.10 -15.25
N VAL A 319 -1.52 4.13 -14.56
CA VAL A 319 -0.11 4.26 -14.18
C VAL A 319 -0.01 4.31 -12.67
N VAL A 320 0.87 3.46 -12.13
CA VAL A 320 1.20 3.35 -10.72
C VAL A 320 2.69 3.67 -10.57
N GLY A 321 2.97 4.84 -10.02
CA GLY A 321 4.32 5.31 -9.70
C GLY A 321 4.74 4.85 -8.31
N LEU A 322 5.80 4.05 -8.21
CA LEU A 322 6.36 3.60 -6.93
C LEU A 322 7.59 4.42 -6.54
N ALA A 323 7.53 5.15 -5.43
CA ALA A 323 8.65 5.94 -4.90
C ALA A 323 9.31 6.86 -5.94
N VAL A 324 8.48 7.67 -6.63
CA VAL A 324 8.86 8.43 -7.82
C VAL A 324 9.27 9.86 -7.45
N GLY A 325 10.48 10.28 -7.82
CA GLY A 325 10.95 11.66 -7.66
C GLY A 325 10.28 12.66 -8.62
N GLY A 326 10.35 13.96 -8.31
CA GLY A 326 9.62 15.03 -9.01
C GLY A 326 9.81 15.09 -10.54
N GLY A 327 10.97 14.70 -11.07
CA GLY A 327 11.24 14.72 -12.51
C GLY A 327 10.52 13.65 -13.33
N ALA A 328 10.17 12.51 -12.73
CA ALA A 328 9.44 11.42 -13.40
C ALA A 328 7.93 11.50 -13.16
N ARG A 329 7.50 12.16 -12.07
CA ARG A 329 6.08 12.32 -11.71
C ARG A 329 5.24 12.92 -12.84
N THR A 330 5.73 13.98 -13.47
CA THR A 330 5.06 14.63 -14.60
C THR A 330 4.86 13.67 -15.78
N GLN A 331 5.90 12.92 -16.16
CA GLN A 331 5.79 11.97 -17.28
C GLN A 331 4.77 10.87 -16.99
N LEU A 332 4.76 10.32 -15.77
CA LEU A 332 3.82 9.26 -15.41
C LEU A 332 2.36 9.76 -15.42
N ASN A 333 2.11 11.00 -14.99
CA ASN A 333 0.80 11.65 -15.15
C ASN A 333 0.42 11.84 -16.63
N ASP A 334 1.35 12.33 -17.44
CA ASP A 334 1.10 12.52 -18.87
C ASP A 334 0.76 11.19 -19.58
N ILE A 335 1.41 10.09 -19.20
CA ILE A 335 1.10 8.73 -19.67
C ILE A 335 -0.31 8.30 -19.24
N ALA A 336 -0.70 8.49 -17.98
CA ALA A 336 -2.04 8.15 -17.48
C ALA A 336 -3.12 8.95 -18.22
N THR A 337 -2.92 10.26 -18.35
CA THR A 337 -3.80 11.17 -19.08
C THR A 337 -3.94 10.75 -20.56
N ALA A 338 -2.83 10.46 -21.23
CA ALA A 338 -2.80 9.95 -22.60
C ALA A 338 -3.51 8.60 -22.72
N GLY A 339 -3.33 7.74 -21.71
CA GLY A 339 -4.00 6.45 -21.51
C GLY A 339 -5.49 6.53 -21.22
N GLY A 340 -6.00 7.74 -20.91
CA GLY A 340 -7.41 7.99 -20.65
C GLY A 340 -7.85 7.61 -19.23
N THR A 341 -6.94 7.65 -18.26
CA THR A 341 -7.22 7.34 -16.87
C THR A 341 -6.85 8.50 -15.95
N ASP A 342 -7.42 8.46 -14.75
CA ASP A 342 -7.22 9.41 -13.66
C ASP A 342 -7.31 8.63 -12.34
N ALA A 343 -6.25 7.88 -12.04
CA ALA A 343 -6.20 6.94 -10.92
C ALA A 343 -5.83 7.60 -9.59
N GLY A 344 -5.24 8.79 -9.60
CA GLY A 344 -4.94 9.52 -8.38
C GLY A 344 -6.17 10.21 -7.80
N ALA A 345 -5.93 11.15 -6.88
CA ALA A 345 -6.99 11.86 -6.18
C ALA A 345 -7.74 12.81 -7.14
N PRO A 346 -9.08 12.90 -7.06
CA PRO A 346 -9.86 13.83 -7.89
C PRO A 346 -9.36 15.28 -7.76
N GLY A 347 -8.90 15.88 -8.87
CA GLY A 347 -8.34 17.24 -8.88
C GLY A 347 -6.85 17.33 -8.61
N GLY A 348 -6.16 16.20 -8.44
CA GLY A 348 -4.71 16.08 -8.25
C GLY A 348 -4.02 15.32 -9.38
N ASP A 349 -3.09 14.43 -9.03
CA ASP A 349 -2.34 13.61 -9.97
C ASP A 349 -3.23 12.59 -10.72
N THR A 350 -2.99 12.40 -12.01
CA THR A 350 -3.72 11.42 -12.83
C THR A 350 -3.15 10.01 -12.74
N ALA A 351 -1.87 9.87 -12.43
CA ALA A 351 -1.27 8.60 -12.05
C ALA A 351 -1.41 8.39 -10.53
N PHE A 352 -1.50 7.14 -10.11
CA PHE A 352 -1.50 6.80 -8.69
C PHE A 352 -0.05 6.71 -8.19
N PHE A 353 0.31 7.46 -7.15
CA PHE A 353 1.66 7.42 -6.58
C PHE A 353 1.64 6.79 -5.20
N ALA A 354 2.56 5.85 -4.97
CA ALA A 354 2.73 5.16 -3.71
C ALA A 354 4.19 5.25 -3.25
N ASP A 355 4.39 5.66 -2.01
CA ASP A 355 5.71 5.71 -1.38
C ASP A 355 5.88 4.64 -0.29
N ASP A 356 4.87 3.80 -0.10
CA ASP A 356 4.85 2.68 0.85
C ASP A 356 4.04 1.47 0.31
N PRO A 357 4.25 0.26 0.86
CA PRO A 357 3.58 -0.96 0.40
C PRO A 357 2.06 -0.98 0.59
N VAL A 358 1.55 -0.31 1.64
CA VAL A 358 0.12 -0.26 1.97
C VAL A 358 -0.61 0.60 0.95
N THR A 359 -0.10 1.80 0.69
CA THR A 359 -0.65 2.70 -0.33
C THR A 359 -0.59 2.08 -1.72
N LEU A 360 0.51 1.38 -2.06
CA LEU A 360 0.62 0.65 -3.33
C LEU A 360 -0.49 -0.40 -3.49
N SER A 361 -0.73 -1.19 -2.43
CA SER A 361 -1.76 -2.24 -2.43
C SER A 361 -3.16 -1.65 -2.52
N ALA A 362 -3.42 -0.53 -1.83
CA ALA A 362 -4.69 0.19 -1.89
C ALA A 362 -4.97 0.74 -3.30
N GLY A 363 -3.99 1.39 -3.94
CA GLY A 363 -4.14 1.93 -5.29
C GLY A 363 -4.35 0.85 -6.35
N LEU A 364 -3.60 -0.25 -6.27
CA LEU A 364 -3.81 -1.40 -7.16
C LEU A 364 -5.23 -1.97 -6.99
N SER A 365 -5.70 -2.11 -5.75
CA SER A 365 -7.05 -2.61 -5.46
C SER A 365 -8.14 -1.67 -5.98
N ASP A 366 -7.95 -0.36 -5.85
CA ASP A 366 -8.88 0.65 -6.38
C ASP A 366 -8.96 0.61 -7.92
N ILE A 367 -7.82 0.51 -8.60
CA ILE A 367 -7.78 0.38 -10.08
C ILE A 367 -8.53 -0.87 -10.55
N VAL A 368 -8.40 -1.98 -9.82
CA VAL A 368 -9.14 -3.22 -10.14
C VAL A 368 -10.63 -3.02 -9.90
N ARG A 369 -11.03 -2.45 -8.76
CA ARG A 369 -12.44 -2.15 -8.46
C ARG A 369 -13.09 -1.27 -9.51
N ARG A 370 -12.40 -0.23 -10.01
CA ARG A 370 -12.86 0.62 -11.11
C ARG A 370 -13.00 -0.12 -12.45
N SER A 371 -12.33 -1.26 -12.61
CA SER A 371 -12.42 -2.09 -13.80
C SER A 371 -13.50 -3.17 -13.70
N LEU A 372 -14.02 -3.45 -12.49
CA LEU A 372 -15.16 -4.32 -12.28
C LEU A 372 -16.45 -3.55 -12.57
N ARG A 373 -17.34 -4.15 -13.35
CA ARG A 373 -18.68 -3.61 -13.63
C ARG A 373 -19.73 -4.42 -12.89
N SER A 374 -20.64 -3.74 -12.22
CA SER A 374 -21.84 -4.34 -11.67
C SER A 374 -23.05 -3.84 -12.45
N GLU A 375 -24.08 -4.66 -12.53
CA GLU A 375 -25.37 -4.23 -13.04
C GLU A 375 -25.86 -2.99 -12.30
N ILE A 376 -26.40 -2.03 -13.05
CA ILE A 376 -27.11 -0.89 -12.51
C ILE A 376 -28.44 -0.80 -13.23
N CYS A 377 -29.49 -0.46 -12.50
CA CYS A 377 -30.83 -0.46 -13.03
C CYS A 377 -31.04 0.59 -14.15
N ASN A 378 -30.79 0.23 -15.40
CA ASN A 378 -30.84 1.15 -16.54
C ASN A 378 -31.34 0.51 -17.85
N GLY A 379 -31.65 -0.80 -17.85
CA GLY A 379 -32.11 -1.51 -19.04
C GLY A 379 -31.00 -1.86 -20.04
N ALA A 380 -29.74 -1.77 -19.62
CA ALA A 380 -28.56 -2.23 -20.34
C ALA A 380 -27.94 -3.43 -19.62
N ASP A 381 -27.08 -4.13 -20.36
CA ASP A 381 -26.21 -5.19 -19.86
C ASP A 381 -24.88 -4.51 -19.52
N ASP A 382 -24.70 -4.14 -18.26
CA ASP A 382 -23.58 -3.32 -17.80
C ASP A 382 -22.36 -4.17 -17.44
N ASP A 383 -22.57 -5.40 -16.97
CA ASP A 383 -21.55 -6.36 -16.58
C ASP A 383 -21.18 -7.35 -17.71
N CYS A 384 -21.87 -7.25 -18.84
CA CYS A 384 -21.64 -7.91 -20.11
C CYS A 384 -21.93 -9.42 -20.14
N ASP A 385 -22.66 -9.94 -19.16
CA ASP A 385 -22.98 -11.36 -19.05
C ASP A 385 -24.11 -11.81 -19.99
N THR A 386 -24.72 -10.88 -20.74
CA THR A 386 -25.86 -11.01 -21.67
C THR A 386 -27.25 -11.03 -21.04
N LEU A 387 -27.33 -10.95 -19.73
CA LEU A 387 -28.54 -10.63 -18.99
C LEU A 387 -28.64 -9.11 -18.85
N ILE A 388 -29.80 -8.62 -18.39
CA ILE A 388 -30.08 -7.18 -18.29
C ILE A 388 -30.68 -6.99 -16.91
N ASP A 389 -30.06 -6.11 -16.11
CA ASP A 389 -30.53 -5.71 -14.78
C ASP A 389 -30.75 -6.91 -13.82
N GLU A 390 -29.99 -7.99 -13.94
CA GLU A 390 -30.05 -9.11 -12.99
C GLU A 390 -29.39 -8.77 -11.65
N GLY A 391 -29.91 -9.36 -10.57
CA GLY A 391 -29.43 -9.05 -9.22
C GLY A 391 -29.80 -7.66 -8.69
N VAL A 392 -30.25 -6.73 -9.55
CA VAL A 392 -30.72 -5.38 -9.19
C VAL A 392 -32.25 -5.23 -9.27
N ALA A 393 -32.97 -6.33 -9.48
CA ALA A 393 -34.43 -6.35 -9.45
C ALA A 393 -34.96 -6.32 -8.01
N ASN A 394 -35.94 -5.47 -7.75
CA ASN A 394 -36.67 -5.41 -6.48
C ASN A 394 -37.63 -6.60 -6.29
N ALA A 395 -38.32 -6.62 -5.14
CA ALA A 395 -39.30 -7.65 -4.78
C ALA A 395 -40.41 -7.84 -5.83
N CYS A 396 -40.77 -6.80 -6.59
CA CYS A 396 -41.73 -6.88 -7.70
C CYS A 396 -41.16 -7.50 -8.99
N GLY A 397 -39.88 -7.86 -9.02
CA GLY A 397 -39.18 -8.29 -10.22
C GLY A 397 -38.96 -7.16 -11.23
N GLY A 398 -39.17 -5.91 -10.80
CA GLY A 398 -38.89 -4.70 -11.56
C GLY A 398 -37.55 -4.09 -11.16
N CYS A 399 -37.04 -3.19 -11.99
CA CYS A 399 -35.76 -2.54 -11.80
C CYS A 399 -35.93 -1.28 -10.90
N GLY A 400 -35.08 -1.09 -9.89
CA GLY A 400 -35.08 0.07 -8.99
C GLY A 400 -35.83 -0.16 -7.67
N ALA A 401 -36.09 0.88 -6.86
CA ALA A 401 -36.90 0.72 -5.65
C ALA A 401 -38.31 0.20 -5.99
N PRO A 402 -38.93 -0.64 -5.14
CA PRO A 402 -40.32 -1.05 -5.35
C PRO A 402 -41.23 0.20 -5.37
N PRO A 403 -42.33 0.20 -6.16
CA PRO A 403 -43.30 1.28 -6.16
C PRO A 403 -43.84 1.53 -4.76
N ALA A 404 -44.17 2.78 -4.41
CA ALA A 404 -44.87 3.03 -3.14
C ALA A 404 -46.33 2.56 -3.22
N GLU A 405 -46.83 1.99 -2.13
CA GLU A 405 -48.21 1.57 -1.95
C GLU A 405 -49.21 2.70 -2.23
N VAL A 406 -50.23 2.39 -3.04
CA VAL A 406 -51.35 3.27 -3.30
C VAL A 406 -52.61 2.58 -2.82
N CYS A 407 -53.44 3.23 -1.98
CA CYS A 407 -54.71 2.69 -1.46
C CYS A 407 -55.65 2.24 -2.59
N ASN A 408 -55.45 1.01 -3.05
CA ASN A 408 -56.02 0.44 -4.27
C ASN A 408 -56.31 -1.07 -4.08
N ARG A 409 -55.89 -1.66 -2.95
CA ARG A 409 -56.02 -3.08 -2.58
C ARG A 409 -55.19 -4.04 -3.42
N LEU A 410 -54.08 -3.56 -3.94
CA LEU A 410 -53.03 -4.36 -4.54
C LEU A 410 -51.77 -4.13 -3.71
N ASP A 411 -50.94 -5.15 -3.69
CA ASP A 411 -49.56 -5.11 -3.20
C ASP A 411 -48.74 -4.48 -4.34
N ASP A 412 -48.59 -3.15 -4.29
CA ASP A 412 -47.91 -2.35 -5.31
C ASP A 412 -46.38 -2.40 -5.14
N ASP A 413 -45.87 -2.67 -3.94
CA ASP A 413 -44.45 -2.73 -3.58
C ASP A 413 -43.89 -4.18 -3.48
N CYS A 414 -44.78 -5.16 -3.50
CA CYS A 414 -44.53 -6.60 -3.56
C CYS A 414 -43.83 -7.17 -2.32
N ASP A 415 -43.99 -6.55 -1.15
CA ASP A 415 -43.49 -7.06 0.12
C ASP A 415 -44.36 -8.19 0.72
N GLY A 416 -45.54 -8.43 0.13
CA GLY A 416 -46.49 -9.48 0.50
C GLY A 416 -47.59 -9.01 1.46
N ILE A 417 -47.64 -7.73 1.79
CA ILE A 417 -48.71 -7.08 2.53
C ILE A 417 -49.50 -6.21 1.49
N ILE A 418 -50.58 -5.52 1.89
CA ILE A 418 -51.43 -4.77 0.94
C ILE A 418 -51.77 -3.42 1.58
N ASP A 419 -51.43 -2.33 0.88
CA ASP A 419 -51.72 -0.93 1.23
C ASP A 419 -51.03 -0.45 2.55
N GLU A 420 -49.77 -0.82 2.81
CA GLU A 420 -48.94 -0.38 3.97
C GLU A 420 -48.02 0.81 3.62
N ASP A 421 -47.17 1.27 4.55
CA ASP A 421 -46.19 2.35 4.31
C ASP A 421 -46.71 3.80 4.16
N GLY A 422 -47.98 4.04 4.48
CA GLY A 422 -48.45 5.37 4.87
C GLY A 422 -47.84 5.81 6.21
N SER A 423 -47.58 7.11 6.41
CA SER A 423 -47.02 7.71 7.64
C SER A 423 -47.93 7.52 8.88
N GLY A 424 -48.10 6.28 9.33
CA GLY A 424 -49.04 5.85 10.36
C GLY A 424 -49.62 4.43 10.22
N GLY A 425 -49.29 3.68 9.15
CA GLY A 425 -49.90 2.39 8.82
C GLY A 425 -51.26 2.52 8.11
N ASP A 426 -51.57 1.53 7.25
CA ASP A 426 -52.68 1.46 6.27
C ASP A 426 -52.90 2.77 5.48
N VAL A 427 -52.45 2.82 4.23
CA VAL A 427 -52.59 3.95 3.29
C VAL A 427 -54.06 4.36 3.10
N CYS A 428 -55.01 3.49 3.47
CA CYS A 428 -56.44 3.79 3.44
C CYS A 428 -56.99 4.48 4.71
N ALA A 429 -56.18 4.75 5.74
CA ALA A 429 -56.59 5.40 6.98
C ALA A 429 -56.25 6.91 7.01
N GLY A 430 -57.16 7.73 6.49
CA GLY A 430 -57.03 9.19 6.57
C GLY A 430 -57.22 9.75 7.98
N CYS A 431 -56.15 10.34 8.52
CA CYS A 431 -56.04 11.18 9.73
C CYS A 431 -56.19 10.46 11.09
N SER A 432 -55.06 10.18 11.74
CA SER A 432 -54.99 9.75 13.14
C SER A 432 -54.71 10.99 14.01
N PRO A 433 -55.64 11.44 14.86
CA PRO A 433 -55.51 12.73 15.54
C PRO A 433 -54.35 12.70 16.54
N THR A 434 -53.35 13.53 16.27
CA THR A 434 -52.21 13.81 17.16
C THR A 434 -52.27 15.27 17.58
N ALA A 435 -51.64 15.65 18.69
CA ALA A 435 -51.70 17.04 19.14
C ALA A 435 -51.06 17.97 18.10
N GLU A 436 -51.73 19.07 17.79
CA GLU A 436 -51.31 20.11 16.83
C GLU A 436 -49.83 20.51 16.99
N ILE A 437 -49.09 20.44 15.89
CA ILE A 437 -47.71 20.93 15.77
C ILE A 437 -47.68 22.03 14.71
N CYS A 438 -46.75 22.99 14.83
CA CYS A 438 -46.72 24.18 13.98
C CYS A 438 -46.16 23.87 12.58
N ASP A 439 -46.92 23.14 11.76
CA ASP A 439 -46.50 22.63 10.44
C ASP A 439 -47.49 22.98 9.31
N ASN A 440 -48.54 23.77 9.60
CA ASN A 440 -49.59 24.16 8.64
C ASN A 440 -50.45 22.98 8.16
N ILE A 441 -50.52 21.90 8.94
CA ILE A 441 -51.37 20.73 8.76
C ILE A 441 -52.31 20.64 9.98
N ASP A 442 -53.53 20.17 9.74
CA ASP A 442 -54.53 19.86 10.79
C ASP A 442 -54.20 18.46 11.34
N ASN A 443 -53.28 18.38 12.32
CA ASN A 443 -52.77 17.12 12.87
C ASN A 443 -53.79 16.43 13.80
N ASP A 444 -54.69 17.19 14.41
CA ASP A 444 -55.73 16.70 15.33
C ASP A 444 -57.11 16.54 14.68
N CYS A 445 -57.20 16.88 13.39
CA CYS A 445 -58.31 16.65 12.48
C CYS A 445 -59.60 17.40 12.90
N ASP A 446 -59.49 18.53 13.61
CA ASP A 446 -60.64 19.29 14.13
C ASP A 446 -61.19 20.34 13.14
N GLY A 447 -60.51 20.54 12.01
CA GLY A 447 -60.89 21.45 10.93
C GLY A 447 -60.37 22.88 11.11
N THR A 448 -59.58 23.13 12.14
CA THR A 448 -58.68 24.28 12.24
C THR A 448 -57.22 23.84 12.04
N VAL A 449 -56.34 24.78 11.69
CA VAL A 449 -54.93 24.49 11.41
C VAL A 449 -54.10 25.34 12.36
N ASP A 450 -53.19 24.71 13.11
CA ASP A 450 -52.24 25.31 14.04
C ASP A 450 -52.87 26.15 15.18
N GLU A 451 -54.06 25.82 15.69
CA GLU A 451 -54.69 26.62 16.74
C GLU A 451 -54.10 26.37 18.14
N GLY A 452 -54.05 27.43 18.96
CA GLY A 452 -53.63 27.32 20.36
C GLY A 452 -52.13 27.03 20.59
N ILE A 453 -51.34 26.84 19.54
CA ILE A 453 -49.90 26.55 19.65
C ILE A 453 -49.12 27.82 20.01
N THR A 454 -48.59 27.83 21.24
CA THR A 454 -47.66 28.87 21.71
C THR A 454 -46.41 28.22 22.29
N ARG A 455 -45.24 28.84 22.07
CA ARG A 455 -44.00 28.41 22.70
C ARG A 455 -43.29 29.57 23.39
N ALA A 456 -42.59 29.25 24.46
CA ALA A 456 -41.66 30.18 25.08
C ALA A 456 -40.49 30.46 24.11
N CYS A 457 -39.98 31.68 24.13
CA CYS A 457 -38.86 32.11 23.29
C CYS A 457 -38.02 33.12 24.08
N GLY A 458 -36.75 33.31 23.70
CA GLY A 458 -35.81 34.14 24.44
C GLY A 458 -35.23 33.45 25.69
N THR A 459 -34.29 34.12 26.35
CA THR A 459 -33.52 33.60 27.50
C THR A 459 -33.74 34.51 28.73
N SER A 460 -33.42 33.99 29.91
CA SER A 460 -33.33 34.79 31.15
C SER A 460 -31.88 34.98 31.61
N VAL A 461 -30.94 34.96 30.66
CA VAL A 461 -29.50 35.11 30.88
C VAL A 461 -29.13 36.57 30.61
N GLY A 462 -28.30 37.16 31.46
CA GLY A 462 -27.95 38.59 31.38
C GLY A 462 -29.16 39.51 31.52
N GLU A 463 -29.20 40.55 30.68
CA GLU A 463 -30.31 41.52 30.62
C GLU A 463 -31.48 41.04 29.73
N CYS A 464 -31.38 39.86 29.11
CA CYS A 464 -32.46 39.30 28.32
C CYS A 464 -33.65 38.89 29.18
N SER A 465 -34.84 39.02 28.58
CA SER A 465 -36.09 38.53 29.18
C SER A 465 -36.80 37.60 28.20
N PRO A 466 -37.36 36.47 28.68
CA PRO A 466 -38.10 35.56 27.83
C PRO A 466 -39.45 36.16 27.41
N GLY A 467 -39.93 35.76 26.24
CA GLY A 467 -41.22 36.13 25.66
C GLY A 467 -42.01 34.90 25.18
N THR A 468 -43.04 35.14 24.36
CA THR A 468 -43.88 34.07 23.80
C THR A 468 -44.07 34.25 22.29
N GLN A 469 -43.90 33.17 21.54
CA GLN A 469 -44.24 33.08 20.12
C GLN A 469 -45.56 32.34 19.96
N THR A 470 -46.38 32.80 19.02
CA THR A 470 -47.64 32.15 18.62
C THR A 470 -47.47 31.64 17.20
N CYS A 471 -47.84 30.39 16.95
CA CYS A 471 -47.85 29.82 15.61
C CYS A 471 -49.00 30.44 14.80
N SER A 472 -48.74 30.74 13.53
CA SER A 472 -49.77 31.11 12.57
C SER A 472 -49.32 30.63 11.18
N ALA A 473 -50.04 29.68 10.59
CA ALA A 473 -49.78 29.11 9.26
C ALA A 473 -48.37 28.50 9.13
N GLY A 474 -48.07 27.50 9.97
CA GLY A 474 -46.83 26.72 9.98
C GLY A 474 -45.57 27.46 10.40
N THR A 475 -45.70 28.70 10.88
CA THR A 475 -44.56 29.49 11.34
C THR A 475 -44.85 30.19 12.66
N PHE A 476 -43.92 30.10 13.60
CA PHE A 476 -43.96 30.89 14.83
C PHE A 476 -43.66 32.35 14.53
N GLY A 477 -44.56 33.24 14.93
CA GLY A 477 -44.40 34.69 14.75
C GLY A 477 -43.25 35.29 15.58
N ALA A 478 -43.15 36.62 15.59
CA ALA A 478 -42.15 37.33 16.40
C ALA A 478 -42.29 36.98 17.90
N CYS A 479 -41.17 36.89 18.61
CA CYS A 479 -41.15 36.65 20.05
C CYS A 479 -41.67 37.89 20.79
N VAL A 480 -42.94 37.89 21.18
CA VAL A 480 -43.58 39.07 21.81
C VAL A 480 -43.27 39.07 23.30
N GLY A 481 -42.76 40.21 23.79
CA GLY A 481 -42.45 40.42 25.21
C GLY A 481 -41.01 40.07 25.60
N ALA A 482 -40.19 39.56 24.69
CA ALA A 482 -38.77 39.33 24.95
C ALA A 482 -37.92 40.57 24.73
N THR A 483 -36.89 40.73 25.55
CA THR A 483 -35.73 41.59 25.28
C THR A 483 -34.63 40.66 24.78
N GLY A 484 -34.26 40.78 23.51
CA GLY A 484 -33.25 39.93 22.87
C GLY A 484 -31.82 40.44 23.09
N PRO A 485 -30.81 39.62 22.74
CA PRO A 485 -29.42 39.96 22.92
C PRO A 485 -29.03 41.16 22.04
N THR A 486 -28.31 42.10 22.62
CA THR A 486 -27.68 43.22 21.92
C THR A 486 -26.18 43.07 21.99
N MET A 487 -25.46 43.58 20.99
CA MET A 487 -24.00 43.46 20.91
C MET A 487 -23.32 43.87 22.22
N GLU A 488 -22.41 43.02 22.71
CA GLU A 488 -21.75 43.16 24.00
C GLU A 488 -21.02 44.51 24.15
N VAL A 489 -21.24 45.18 25.28
CA VAL A 489 -20.60 46.45 25.61
C VAL A 489 -19.84 46.28 26.92
N CYS A 490 -18.65 46.87 27.01
CA CYS A 490 -17.78 46.77 28.18
C CYS A 490 -18.31 47.64 29.34
N ASP A 491 -19.44 47.25 29.91
CA ASP A 491 -20.18 47.99 30.93
C ASP A 491 -20.48 47.19 32.20
N GLY A 492 -20.02 45.93 32.27
CA GLY A 492 -20.23 45.06 33.42
C GLY A 492 -21.56 44.32 33.41
N LEU A 493 -22.29 44.34 32.29
CA LEU A 493 -23.54 43.62 32.05
C LEU A 493 -23.34 42.63 30.90
N ASP A 494 -24.14 41.56 30.91
CA ASP A 494 -24.21 40.56 29.84
C ASP A 494 -25.33 40.98 28.87
N ASN A 495 -24.95 41.71 27.82
CA ASN A 495 -25.86 42.35 26.88
C ASN A 495 -26.26 41.41 25.74
N ASP A 496 -25.39 40.49 25.34
CA ASP A 496 -25.64 39.49 24.29
C ASP A 496 -26.12 38.13 24.82
N CYS A 497 -26.30 38.03 26.14
CA CYS A 497 -27.06 36.99 26.83
C CYS A 497 -26.52 35.58 26.64
N ASP A 498 -25.20 35.46 26.44
CA ASP A 498 -24.49 34.19 26.28
C ASP A 498 -24.00 33.62 27.64
N GLY A 499 -24.15 34.38 28.72
CA GLY A 499 -23.76 34.00 30.08
C GLY A 499 -22.37 34.48 30.51
N ALA A 500 -21.62 35.14 29.63
CA ALA A 500 -20.31 35.72 29.89
C ALA A 500 -20.39 37.24 30.00
N ILE A 501 -20.33 37.78 31.22
CA ILE A 501 -20.29 39.23 31.45
C ILE A 501 -19.02 39.84 30.82
N ASP A 502 -19.20 40.72 29.83
CA ASP A 502 -18.16 41.42 29.06
C ASP A 502 -17.18 40.49 28.30
N GLY A 503 -17.63 39.36 27.75
CA GLY A 503 -16.80 38.30 27.14
C GLY A 503 -16.06 38.62 25.83
N PHE A 504 -15.91 39.90 25.44
CA PHE A 504 -15.37 40.29 24.14
C PHE A 504 -14.02 41.02 24.21
N SER A 505 -13.25 40.90 23.13
CA SER A 505 -11.95 41.58 22.98
C SER A 505 -12.04 42.67 21.92
N GLN A 506 -11.21 43.70 22.06
CA GLN A 506 -11.05 44.73 21.03
C GLN A 506 -9.57 44.90 20.67
N PRO A 507 -9.27 45.30 19.42
CA PRO A 507 -7.92 45.60 19.01
C PRO A 507 -7.37 46.84 19.75
N CYS A 508 -6.06 46.83 19.96
CA CYS A 508 -5.27 47.90 20.57
C CYS A 508 -3.88 47.97 19.92
N GLY A 509 -3.19 49.10 20.06
CA GLY A 509 -1.88 49.31 19.39
C GLY A 509 -2.02 50.03 18.03
N SER A 510 -0.88 50.17 17.34
CA SER A 510 -0.76 50.83 16.02
C SER A 510 -0.04 49.88 15.06
N SER A 511 -0.32 50.00 13.76
CA SER A 511 0.35 49.26 12.68
C SER A 511 1.31 50.18 11.90
N THR A 512 1.97 51.09 12.60
CA THR A 512 2.87 52.10 12.01
C THR A 512 4.29 51.77 12.46
N GLY A 513 5.22 51.70 11.50
CA GLY A 513 6.58 51.21 11.77
C GLY A 513 6.60 49.74 12.19
N GLU A 514 7.52 49.40 13.10
CA GLU A 514 7.71 48.04 13.65
C GLU A 514 6.66 47.67 14.73
N CYS A 515 5.72 48.56 15.03
CA CYS A 515 4.65 48.26 15.97
C CYS A 515 3.63 47.29 15.36
N SER A 516 3.24 46.31 16.16
CA SER A 516 2.18 45.38 15.82
C SER A 516 0.95 45.64 16.69
N PRO A 517 -0.27 45.67 16.11
CA PRO A 517 -1.49 45.72 16.90
C PRO A 517 -1.64 44.43 17.72
N GLY A 518 -2.20 44.55 18.92
CA GLY A 518 -2.58 43.43 19.78
C GLY A 518 -4.05 43.51 20.17
N ASN A 519 -4.49 42.62 21.07
CA ASN A 519 -5.87 42.61 21.55
C ASN A 519 -5.92 42.81 23.07
N ARG A 520 -6.94 43.54 23.54
CA ARG A 520 -7.23 43.69 24.97
C ARG A 520 -8.64 43.20 25.27
N VAL A 521 -8.75 42.38 26.30
CA VAL A 521 -9.99 41.75 26.73
C VAL A 521 -10.69 42.65 27.76
N CYS A 522 -11.99 42.90 27.60
CA CYS A 522 -12.77 43.55 28.65
C CYS A 522 -13.02 42.54 29.77
N THR A 523 -12.74 42.93 31.02
CA THR A 523 -13.11 42.11 32.18
C THR A 523 -13.70 43.02 33.25
N SER A 524 -14.99 42.83 33.56
CA SER A 524 -15.72 43.57 34.60
C SER A 524 -15.76 45.10 34.37
N GLY A 525 -16.19 45.52 33.18
CA GLY A 525 -16.39 46.93 32.81
C GLY A 525 -15.11 47.73 32.57
N SER A 526 -13.97 47.06 32.34
CA SER A 526 -12.69 47.70 32.02
C SER A 526 -11.80 46.81 31.14
N PHE A 527 -11.19 47.40 30.11
CA PHE A 527 -10.23 46.69 29.26
C PHE A 527 -8.88 46.50 29.95
N GLY A 528 -8.34 45.28 29.86
CA GLY A 528 -7.00 44.93 30.33
C GLY A 528 -5.85 45.54 29.49
N ALA A 529 -4.62 45.11 29.79
CA ALA A 529 -3.44 45.47 29.00
C ALA A 529 -3.53 44.89 27.57
N CYS A 530 -2.87 45.54 26.61
CA CYS A 530 -2.77 45.03 25.25
C CYS A 530 -1.85 43.81 25.21
N VAL A 531 -2.37 42.66 24.81
CA VAL A 531 -1.62 41.39 24.73
C VAL A 531 -1.40 41.05 23.26
N GLY A 532 -0.17 40.65 22.91
CA GLY A 532 0.21 40.28 21.53
C GLY A 532 0.65 41.44 20.64
N GLY A 533 0.62 42.70 21.11
CA GLY A 533 1.13 43.85 20.37
C GLY A 533 2.49 44.34 20.88
N ASN A 534 3.39 44.73 19.98
CA ASN A 534 4.67 45.37 20.30
C ASN A 534 4.47 46.90 20.30
N GLY A 535 4.75 47.54 21.44
CA GLY A 535 4.62 48.99 21.61
C GLY A 535 5.85 49.78 21.16
N PRO A 536 5.75 51.12 21.03
CA PRO A 536 6.84 51.95 20.55
C PRO A 536 8.05 51.88 21.49
N SER A 537 9.22 51.61 20.91
CA SER A 537 10.50 51.56 21.60
C SER A 537 11.31 52.83 21.35
N THR A 538 12.61 52.87 21.66
CA THR A 538 13.45 54.05 21.33
C THR A 538 14.17 53.81 20.02
N GLU A 539 14.11 54.78 19.11
CA GLU A 539 14.73 54.74 17.77
C GLU A 539 16.19 54.23 17.75
N LEU A 540 16.45 53.31 16.81
CA LEU A 540 17.76 52.81 16.42
C LEU A 540 18.12 53.35 15.03
N CYS A 541 19.37 53.15 14.60
CA CYS A 541 19.82 53.54 13.26
C CYS A 541 19.92 52.30 12.38
N ASP A 542 18.76 51.77 11.99
CA ASP A 542 18.62 50.52 11.25
C ASP A 542 17.68 50.64 10.04
N GLY A 543 17.12 51.83 9.80
CA GLY A 543 16.24 52.08 8.66
C GLY A 543 14.81 51.63 8.93
N LEU A 544 14.46 51.39 10.18
CA LEU A 544 13.12 51.01 10.63
C LEU A 544 12.56 52.08 11.61
N ASP A 545 11.24 52.20 11.66
CA ASP A 545 10.51 53.12 12.56
C ASP A 545 10.18 52.35 13.86
N ASN A 546 11.11 52.36 14.82
CA ASN A 546 11.06 51.55 16.04
C ASN A 546 10.19 52.17 17.16
N ASP A 547 9.94 53.47 17.09
CA ASP A 547 9.12 54.25 18.02
C ASP A 547 7.74 54.62 17.46
N CYS A 548 7.46 54.16 16.24
CA CYS A 548 6.16 54.04 15.61
C CYS A 548 5.45 55.38 15.44
N ASP A 549 6.21 56.45 15.25
CA ASP A 549 5.71 57.80 15.06
C ASP A 549 5.46 58.15 13.58
N GLY A 550 5.80 57.22 12.68
CA GLY A 550 5.57 57.32 11.23
C GLY A 550 6.75 57.89 10.47
N SER A 551 7.92 57.99 11.10
CA SER A 551 9.15 58.48 10.51
C SER A 551 10.29 57.50 10.83
N THR A 552 11.34 57.45 9.99
CA THR A 552 12.39 56.43 10.07
C THR A 552 13.77 57.03 10.41
N ASP A 553 14.39 56.55 11.51
CA ASP A 553 15.70 56.97 12.06
C ASP A 553 15.83 58.45 12.50
N GLU A 554 14.84 58.99 13.21
CA GLU A 554 14.72 60.42 13.48
C GLU A 554 15.65 60.90 14.59
N GLY A 555 16.30 62.04 14.36
CA GLY A 555 17.10 62.69 15.38
C GLY A 555 18.52 62.12 15.59
N ASP A 556 19.05 61.36 14.61
CA ASP A 556 20.40 60.75 14.63
C ASP A 556 20.60 59.71 15.76
N PRO A 557 19.75 58.67 15.82
CA PRO A 557 19.84 57.63 16.85
C PRO A 557 21.19 56.90 16.77
N GLY A 558 21.85 56.69 17.91
CA GLY A 558 23.18 56.06 17.98
C GLY A 558 24.37 56.89 17.46
N GLY A 559 24.15 58.12 16.98
CA GLY A 559 25.20 59.03 16.48
C GLY A 559 26.12 59.63 17.56
N GLY A 560 27.29 60.13 17.15
CA GLY A 560 28.22 60.90 18.01
C GLY A 560 29.46 60.14 18.52
N GLY A 561 29.61 58.86 18.21
CA GLY A 561 30.83 58.08 18.50
C GLY A 561 32.01 58.45 17.59
N MET A 562 33.25 58.39 18.08
CA MET A 562 34.46 58.60 17.26
C MET A 562 34.73 57.37 16.36
N CYS A 563 35.12 57.60 15.11
CA CYS A 563 35.47 56.55 14.15
C CYS A 563 36.76 56.92 13.36
N GLY A 564 37.53 55.92 12.90
CA GLY A 564 38.79 56.13 12.16
C GLY A 564 40.09 56.10 12.99
N SER A 565 41.24 56.21 12.31
CA SER A 565 42.62 56.10 12.86
C SER A 565 43.43 57.39 12.62
N SER A 566 44.49 57.61 13.42
CA SER A 566 45.42 58.74 13.28
C SER A 566 46.84 58.31 12.86
N ILE A 567 46.97 57.19 12.15
CA ILE A 567 48.24 56.63 11.64
C ILE A 567 48.37 57.01 10.15
N GLY A 568 49.57 57.37 9.71
CA GLY A 568 49.83 57.78 8.32
C GLY A 568 49.08 59.06 7.91
N VAL A 569 48.52 59.05 6.70
CA VAL A 569 47.74 60.16 6.13
C VAL A 569 46.24 60.13 6.48
N CYS A 570 45.81 59.19 7.34
CA CYS A 570 44.42 59.03 7.80
C CYS A 570 44.01 60.04 8.90
N MET A 571 42.73 60.41 8.97
CA MET A 571 42.16 61.28 10.02
C MET A 571 40.88 60.67 10.64
N PRO A 572 40.69 60.77 11.97
CA PRO A 572 39.47 60.30 12.64
C PRO A 572 38.26 61.22 12.38
N GLY A 573 37.07 60.64 12.25
CA GLY A 573 35.77 61.29 12.06
C GLY A 573 34.76 60.97 13.17
N THR A 574 33.47 61.29 12.93
CA THR A 574 32.36 61.03 13.87
C THR A 574 31.23 60.28 13.18
N LEU A 575 30.68 59.26 13.85
CA LEU A 575 29.57 58.45 13.37
C LEU A 575 28.28 59.27 13.32
N ARG A 576 27.57 59.19 12.19
CA ARG A 576 26.26 59.80 11.93
C ARG A 576 25.35 58.80 11.23
N CYS A 577 24.11 58.71 11.67
CA CYS A 577 23.08 57.89 11.04
C CYS A 577 22.68 58.50 9.69
N MET A 578 22.87 57.73 8.61
CA MET A 578 22.46 58.12 7.26
C MET A 578 21.95 56.89 6.50
N GLY A 579 20.64 56.84 6.25
CA GLY A 579 20.00 55.76 5.47
C GLY A 579 20.06 54.40 6.17
N GLY A 580 19.66 54.33 7.44
CA GLY A 580 19.62 53.07 8.21
C GLY A 580 20.97 52.51 8.63
N ALA A 581 22.06 53.29 8.54
CA ALA A 581 23.38 52.84 8.98
C ALA A 581 24.25 53.97 9.55
N LEU A 582 24.98 53.68 10.63
CA LEU A 582 25.97 54.59 11.22
C LEU A 582 27.18 54.75 10.30
N THR A 583 27.25 55.88 9.61
CA THR A 583 28.32 56.21 8.67
C THR A 583 29.34 57.14 9.31
N CYS A 584 30.64 56.86 9.13
CA CYS A 584 31.71 57.73 9.62
C CYS A 584 31.82 58.97 8.74
N THR A 585 31.41 60.13 9.25
CA THR A 585 31.49 61.41 8.51
C THR A 585 32.67 62.25 9.00
N GLY A 586 33.44 62.80 8.06
CA GLY A 586 34.58 63.69 8.35
C GLY A 586 35.93 63.00 8.60
N GLY A 587 36.03 61.68 8.47
CA GLY A 587 37.32 60.94 8.50
C GLY A 587 37.83 60.55 7.11
N ARG A 588 39.14 60.29 6.98
CA ARG A 588 39.77 59.73 5.75
C ARG A 588 40.29 58.32 6.07
N GLY A 589 39.76 57.31 5.39
CA GLY A 589 40.16 55.90 5.55
C GLY A 589 41.40 55.51 4.73
N PRO A 590 41.94 54.30 4.93
CA PRO A 590 43.11 53.78 4.21
C PRO A 590 42.81 53.53 2.73
N ASP A 591 43.72 53.94 1.84
CA ASP A 591 43.60 53.65 0.40
C ASP A 591 43.95 52.16 0.14
N PRO A 592 43.38 51.44 -0.84
CA PRO A 592 43.61 50.00 -1.00
C PRO A 592 45.00 49.59 -1.52
N SER A 593 45.92 50.53 -1.79
CA SER A 593 47.28 50.23 -2.27
C SER A 593 48.28 51.37 -2.07
N GLU A 594 49.50 51.04 -1.65
CA GLU A 594 50.65 51.94 -1.53
C GLU A 594 51.13 52.56 -2.87
N SER A 595 51.52 53.83 -2.83
CA SER A 595 52.16 54.53 -3.95
C SER A 595 53.64 54.81 -3.62
N CYS A 596 54.59 54.56 -4.53
CA CYS A 596 56.04 54.82 -4.30
C CYS A 596 56.34 56.33 -4.16
N ASN A 597 56.03 56.89 -2.99
CA ASN A 597 56.07 58.32 -2.62
C ASN A 597 56.61 58.57 -1.19
N SER A 598 56.96 57.49 -0.48
CA SER A 598 57.48 57.46 0.89
C SER A 598 56.52 57.97 1.97
N LEU A 599 55.22 57.77 1.75
CA LEU A 599 54.13 57.94 2.71
C LEU A 599 53.38 56.62 2.88
N ASP A 600 52.88 56.38 4.08
CA ASP A 600 52.02 55.24 4.46
C ASP A 600 50.56 55.60 4.10
N ASP A 601 50.17 55.21 2.89
CA ASP A 601 48.91 55.60 2.22
C ASP A 601 47.76 54.63 2.55
N ASP A 602 48.06 53.37 2.87
CA ASP A 602 47.08 52.37 3.34
C ASP A 602 47.02 52.22 4.88
N CYS A 603 47.76 53.07 5.59
CA CYS A 603 47.69 53.29 7.04
C CYS A 603 47.95 52.02 7.87
N ASP A 604 48.78 51.10 7.38
CA ASP A 604 49.11 49.83 8.03
C ASP A 604 50.38 49.89 8.92
N GLY A 605 51.17 50.97 8.80
CA GLY A 605 52.37 51.24 9.57
C GLY A 605 53.69 50.97 8.85
N ALA A 606 53.69 50.53 7.59
CA ALA A 606 54.86 50.42 6.72
C ALA A 606 54.90 51.56 5.67
N THR A 607 55.82 51.54 4.70
CA THR A 607 55.97 52.64 3.73
C THR A 607 56.56 52.10 2.43
N ASP A 608 55.86 52.31 1.31
CA ASP A 608 56.17 51.91 -0.07
C ASP A 608 56.32 50.39 -0.32
N GLU A 609 55.68 49.52 0.45
CA GLU A 609 55.66 48.08 0.18
C GLU A 609 54.67 47.69 -0.92
N SER A 610 54.91 46.54 -1.56
CA SER A 610 54.00 45.96 -2.57
C SER A 610 53.73 46.83 -3.82
N VAL A 611 54.53 47.89 -4.07
CA VAL A 611 54.40 48.74 -5.27
C VAL A 611 54.84 48.00 -6.53
N ALA A 612 53.95 47.92 -7.52
CA ALA A 612 54.23 47.32 -8.83
C ALA A 612 55.30 48.12 -9.61
N THR A 613 56.22 47.43 -10.31
CA THR A 613 57.23 48.09 -11.17
C THR A 613 56.55 48.95 -12.24
N MET A 614 56.91 50.24 -12.38
CA MET A 614 56.30 51.20 -13.34
C MET A 614 56.76 50.98 -14.79
N GLY A 615 56.68 49.73 -15.24
CA GLY A 615 56.77 49.38 -16.65
C GLY A 615 58.08 49.81 -17.33
N PRO A 616 58.09 49.78 -18.66
CA PRO A 616 59.32 49.88 -19.40
C PRO A 616 59.93 51.30 -19.47
N CYS A 617 61.18 51.44 -19.90
CA CYS A 617 61.92 52.71 -19.93
C CYS A 617 62.92 52.84 -21.11
N GLY A 618 63.03 54.01 -21.73
CA GLY A 618 63.68 54.21 -23.05
C GLY A 618 62.68 54.88 -24.00
N SER A 619 62.92 54.89 -25.32
CA SER A 619 61.86 55.28 -26.26
C SER A 619 61.07 54.04 -26.69
N SER A 620 59.75 54.12 -26.52
CA SER A 620 58.77 53.26 -27.20
C SER A 620 57.98 54.11 -28.20
N THR A 621 58.48 55.30 -28.52
CA THR A 621 57.89 56.08 -29.59
C THR A 621 58.22 55.30 -30.84
N GLY A 622 57.20 54.68 -31.43
CA GLY A 622 57.37 53.66 -32.45
C GLY A 622 57.83 52.29 -31.97
N GLU A 623 58.24 51.49 -32.95
CA GLU A 623 58.87 50.17 -32.81
C GLU A 623 60.26 50.18 -32.13
N CYS A 624 60.67 51.31 -31.57
CA CYS A 624 61.75 51.45 -30.61
C CYS A 624 61.43 50.61 -29.32
N ARG A 625 62.36 49.82 -28.76
CA ARG A 625 62.09 49.03 -27.52
C ARG A 625 62.59 49.71 -26.27
N GLN A 626 61.86 49.55 -25.18
CA GLN A 626 62.19 50.04 -23.85
C GLN A 626 62.67 48.91 -22.89
N GLY A 627 63.53 49.27 -21.92
CA GLY A 627 63.95 48.53 -20.71
C GLY A 627 62.90 48.52 -19.60
N VAL A 628 63.18 48.33 -18.29
CA VAL A 628 62.18 48.43 -17.19
C VAL A 628 62.59 49.34 -16.01
N ASN A 629 61.63 50.13 -15.50
CA ASN A 629 61.74 51.06 -14.38
C ASN A 629 61.41 50.39 -13.02
N THR A 630 62.37 50.35 -12.08
CA THR A 630 62.21 49.72 -10.74
C THR A 630 62.27 50.78 -9.62
N CYS A 631 61.35 50.74 -8.63
CA CYS A 631 61.30 51.67 -7.48
C CYS A 631 62.43 51.36 -6.48
N VAL A 632 63.28 52.35 -6.20
CA VAL A 632 64.35 52.26 -5.20
C VAL A 632 64.35 53.57 -4.40
N SER A 633 63.96 53.52 -3.12
CA SER A 633 63.97 54.67 -2.20
C SER A 633 63.18 55.89 -2.70
N GLY A 634 61.92 55.68 -3.11
CA GLY A 634 61.00 56.75 -3.51
C GLY A 634 61.19 57.31 -4.93
N SER A 635 61.90 56.59 -5.83
CA SER A 635 62.00 56.97 -7.26
C SER A 635 62.31 55.76 -8.18
N PHE A 636 61.79 55.78 -9.42
CA PHE A 636 61.95 54.70 -10.40
C PHE A 636 63.17 54.88 -11.34
N THR A 637 63.90 53.79 -11.68
CA THR A 637 65.13 53.81 -12.54
C THR A 637 65.17 52.70 -13.62
N CYS A 638 65.73 52.98 -14.82
CA CYS A 638 65.55 52.24 -16.09
C CYS A 638 66.62 51.21 -16.55
N VAL A 639 66.23 50.01 -17.04
CA VAL A 639 67.16 48.94 -17.54
C VAL A 639 66.70 48.22 -18.86
N GLY A 640 67.23 48.54 -20.10
CA GLY A 640 67.23 47.69 -21.37
C GLY A 640 66.54 48.04 -22.77
N ALA A 641 66.96 49.01 -23.63
CA ALA A 641 66.21 49.57 -24.85
C ALA A 641 66.83 49.51 -26.35
N ARG A 642 66.08 49.75 -27.51
CA ARG A 642 66.40 49.72 -29.05
C ARG A 642 65.64 50.79 -29.99
N GLY A 643 65.95 51.07 -31.33
CA GLY A 643 65.52 52.26 -32.24
C GLY A 643 64.86 52.12 -33.72
N PRO A 644 64.53 53.21 -34.55
CA PRO A 644 63.44 53.43 -35.65
C PRO A 644 63.47 52.93 -37.17
N THR A 645 62.30 52.89 -37.91
CA THR A 645 62.03 52.56 -39.39
C THR A 645 60.72 53.12 -40.10
N ALA A 646 60.50 53.23 -41.44
CA ALA A 646 59.31 53.92 -42.11
C ALA A 646 57.82 53.48 -41.84
N GLU A 647 56.84 54.43 -41.97
CA GLU A 647 55.39 54.40 -41.58
C GLU A 647 54.36 53.46 -42.28
N VAL A 648 53.35 52.98 -41.52
CA VAL A 648 52.21 52.09 -41.89
C VAL A 648 50.99 52.42 -41.00
N CYS A 649 49.72 52.39 -41.50
CA CYS A 649 48.48 52.68 -40.71
C CYS A 649 48.19 51.67 -39.59
N ASP A 650 48.97 51.77 -38.53
CA ASP A 650 48.97 50.90 -37.34
C ASP A 650 49.06 51.70 -36.02
N GLY A 651 49.10 53.03 -36.09
CA GLY A 651 49.11 53.94 -34.95
C GLY A 651 50.43 54.05 -34.26
N LEU A 652 51.45 53.44 -34.85
CA LEU A 652 52.80 53.48 -34.36
C LEU A 652 53.58 54.43 -35.24
N ASP A 653 54.33 55.30 -34.58
CA ASP A 653 55.34 56.16 -35.18
C ASP A 653 56.53 55.29 -35.55
N ASN A 654 56.41 54.49 -36.61
CA ASN A 654 57.38 53.46 -36.95
C ASN A 654 58.80 54.04 -37.08
N ASP A 655 58.91 55.29 -37.56
CA ASP A 655 60.17 55.98 -37.81
C ASP A 655 60.66 56.84 -36.63
N CYS A 656 59.96 56.71 -35.49
CA CYS A 656 60.24 57.29 -34.17
C CYS A 656 60.48 58.81 -34.23
N ASP A 657 59.76 59.56 -35.08
CA ASP A 657 59.91 61.00 -35.31
C ASP A 657 58.80 61.89 -34.66
N GLY A 658 57.72 61.27 -34.17
CA GLY A 658 56.82 61.80 -33.15
C GLY A 658 55.31 61.85 -33.48
N PRO A 659 54.87 62.01 -34.73
CA PRO A 659 53.47 61.87 -35.10
C PRO A 659 53.23 60.43 -35.64
N SER A 660 51.97 59.99 -35.59
CA SER A 660 51.55 58.66 -36.04
C SER A 660 50.70 58.79 -37.31
N ASP A 661 51.05 58.03 -38.36
CA ASP A 661 50.26 57.85 -39.57
C ASP A 661 49.91 59.08 -40.40
N GLU A 662 50.93 59.88 -40.71
CA GLU A 662 50.77 61.08 -41.52
C GLU A 662 50.35 60.73 -42.95
N GLY A 663 49.28 61.38 -43.44
CA GLY A 663 48.88 61.33 -44.86
C GLY A 663 47.90 60.22 -45.26
N ASN A 664 47.21 59.60 -44.30
CA ASN A 664 46.20 58.55 -44.51
C ASN A 664 46.72 57.31 -45.29
N PRO A 665 47.74 56.61 -44.76
CA PRO A 665 48.19 55.35 -45.32
C PRO A 665 47.04 54.31 -45.31
N GLY A 666 46.75 53.66 -46.44
CA GLY A 666 45.83 52.50 -46.51
C GLY A 666 44.29 52.73 -46.60
N GLY A 667 43.76 53.96 -46.56
CA GLY A 667 42.30 54.21 -46.53
C GLY A 667 41.53 54.10 -47.88
N GLY A 668 40.23 53.77 -47.83
CA GLY A 668 39.30 53.86 -48.98
C GLY A 668 38.39 52.64 -49.33
N ALA A 669 38.36 51.58 -48.52
CA ALA A 669 37.54 50.37 -48.74
C ALA A 669 36.21 50.37 -47.93
N SER A 670 35.17 49.66 -48.38
CA SER A 670 33.88 49.51 -47.67
C SER A 670 33.96 48.58 -46.44
N CYS A 671 33.22 48.87 -45.37
CA CYS A 671 33.22 48.12 -44.09
C CYS A 671 31.84 48.14 -43.40
N GLY A 672 31.55 47.20 -42.47
CA GLY A 672 30.26 47.10 -41.74
C GLY A 672 29.25 46.08 -42.31
N SER A 673 28.17 45.79 -41.56
CA SER A 673 27.10 44.82 -41.89
C SER A 673 25.75 45.53 -42.13
N ALA A 674 24.82 44.85 -42.80
CA ALA A 674 23.44 45.30 -43.01
C ALA A 674 22.40 44.33 -42.37
N VAL A 675 22.85 43.53 -41.41
CA VAL A 675 22.06 42.57 -40.62
C VAL A 675 21.70 43.22 -39.29
N GLY A 676 20.51 42.91 -38.74
CA GLY A 676 20.02 43.49 -37.49
C GLY A 676 19.84 45.01 -37.56
N VAL A 677 20.18 45.70 -36.46
CA VAL A 677 20.12 47.17 -36.34
C VAL A 677 21.34 47.89 -36.96
N CYS A 678 22.33 47.15 -37.48
CA CYS A 678 23.56 47.69 -38.04
C CYS A 678 23.43 48.33 -39.45
N SER A 679 24.38 49.22 -39.77
CA SER A 679 24.49 49.86 -41.10
C SER A 679 25.95 49.94 -41.58
N PRO A 680 26.25 49.78 -42.89
CA PRO A 680 27.63 49.78 -43.42
C PRO A 680 28.23 51.18 -43.63
N GLY A 681 29.56 51.30 -43.58
CA GLY A 681 30.38 52.52 -43.75
C GLY A 681 31.64 52.36 -44.65
N THR A 682 32.59 53.30 -44.55
CA THR A 682 33.86 53.32 -45.34
C THR A 682 35.10 53.53 -44.48
N THR A 683 36.21 52.84 -44.80
CA THR A 683 37.47 52.85 -44.02
C THR A 683 38.29 54.13 -44.22
N VAL A 684 38.68 54.76 -43.11
CA VAL A 684 39.51 55.97 -43.01
C VAL A 684 40.59 55.72 -41.95
N CYS A 685 41.86 56.03 -42.25
CA CYS A 685 42.94 55.94 -41.26
C CYS A 685 42.83 57.13 -40.29
N THR A 686 42.43 56.85 -39.05
CA THR A 686 42.31 57.85 -37.99
C THR A 686 42.74 57.23 -36.67
N GLY A 687 43.75 57.82 -36.03
CA GLY A 687 44.33 57.26 -34.80
C GLY A 687 45.03 55.91 -35.01
N GLY A 688 45.48 55.66 -36.24
CA GLY A 688 46.32 54.52 -36.54
C GLY A 688 45.67 53.17 -36.69
N ALA A 689 44.38 53.16 -36.98
CA ALA A 689 43.74 52.00 -37.54
C ALA A 689 42.89 52.45 -38.71
N LEU A 690 42.69 51.55 -39.67
CA LEU A 690 41.66 51.72 -40.68
C LEU A 690 40.29 51.61 -40.01
N THR A 691 39.75 52.75 -39.59
CA THR A 691 38.47 52.85 -38.89
C THR A 691 37.31 52.97 -39.87
N CYS A 692 36.20 52.27 -39.61
CA CYS A 692 34.99 52.39 -40.42
C CYS A 692 34.21 53.65 -40.02
N SER A 693 34.19 54.66 -40.88
CA SER A 693 33.42 55.89 -40.66
C SER A 693 32.07 55.79 -41.37
N GLY A 694 30.99 56.00 -40.60
CA GLY A 694 29.60 55.98 -41.10
C GLY A 694 28.82 54.70 -40.85
N SER A 695 29.38 53.70 -40.16
CA SER A 695 28.67 52.47 -39.75
C SER A 695 28.08 52.57 -38.35
N THR A 696 26.89 52.00 -38.12
CA THR A 696 26.45 51.56 -36.78
C THR A 696 26.93 50.13 -36.58
N GLY A 697 27.82 49.93 -35.60
CA GLY A 697 28.43 48.62 -35.31
C GLY A 697 27.63 47.81 -34.28
N PRO A 698 27.95 46.52 -34.13
CA PRO A 698 27.26 45.64 -33.19
C PRO A 698 27.52 46.07 -31.75
N SER A 699 26.48 46.05 -30.92
CA SER A 699 26.52 46.25 -29.47
C SER A 699 26.22 44.94 -28.76
N THR A 700 26.59 44.82 -27.48
CA THR A 700 26.20 43.65 -26.68
C THR A 700 24.68 43.51 -26.65
N GLU A 701 24.19 42.30 -26.92
CA GLU A 701 22.77 41.97 -26.86
C GLU A 701 22.09 42.50 -25.61
N THR A 702 20.91 43.08 -25.80
CA THR A 702 20.03 43.54 -24.74
C THR A 702 18.67 42.90 -24.96
N CYS A 703 18.09 42.29 -23.93
CA CYS A 703 16.77 41.64 -24.04
C CYS A 703 15.67 42.60 -24.52
N ASN A 704 15.47 42.73 -25.82
CA ASN A 704 14.63 43.77 -26.41
C ASN A 704 14.02 43.37 -27.77
N THR A 705 14.14 42.12 -28.20
CA THR A 705 13.67 41.57 -29.49
C THR A 705 14.38 42.11 -30.74
N LEU A 706 15.51 42.78 -30.59
CA LEU A 706 16.35 43.25 -31.68
C LEU A 706 17.68 42.48 -31.68
N ASP A 707 18.22 42.29 -32.87
CA ASP A 707 19.57 41.76 -33.11
C ASP A 707 20.55 42.94 -33.00
N ASP A 708 21.03 43.19 -31.78
CA ASP A 708 21.84 44.33 -31.37
C ASP A 708 23.32 44.13 -31.73
N ASP A 709 23.77 42.87 -31.74
CA ASP A 709 25.13 42.43 -32.06
C ASP A 709 25.30 41.99 -33.53
N CYS A 710 24.22 42.05 -34.30
CA CYS A 710 24.16 41.97 -35.75
C CYS A 710 24.71 40.66 -36.34
N ASP A 711 24.64 39.56 -35.58
CA ASP A 711 25.08 38.22 -35.99
C ASP A 711 23.97 37.42 -36.72
N GLY A 712 22.72 37.92 -36.68
CA GLY A 712 21.56 37.36 -37.35
C GLY A 712 20.65 36.49 -36.47
N VAL A 713 20.94 36.34 -35.19
CA VAL A 713 20.00 35.87 -34.16
C VAL A 713 19.56 37.03 -33.27
N VAL A 714 18.45 36.85 -32.55
CA VAL A 714 17.87 37.89 -31.70
C VAL A 714 17.92 37.41 -30.26
N ASP A 715 18.46 38.23 -29.35
CA ASP A 715 18.52 38.01 -27.91
C ASP A 715 19.20 36.68 -27.49
N GLU A 716 20.30 36.29 -28.13
CA GLU A 716 21.00 35.03 -27.83
C GLU A 716 21.83 35.08 -26.53
N GLY A 717 21.96 33.93 -25.86
CA GLY A 717 22.80 33.82 -24.67
C GLY A 717 22.22 34.42 -23.38
N ASN A 718 20.91 34.70 -23.32
CA ASN A 718 20.21 35.27 -22.16
C ASN A 718 20.75 36.65 -21.72
N PRO A 719 20.72 37.66 -22.61
CA PRO A 719 21.28 38.98 -22.34
C PRO A 719 20.53 39.70 -21.21
N GLY A 720 21.26 40.11 -20.16
CA GLY A 720 20.68 40.79 -19.00
C GLY A 720 19.99 39.86 -17.98
N GLY A 721 19.95 38.55 -18.22
CA GLY A 721 19.46 37.55 -17.27
C GLY A 721 20.58 36.87 -16.46
N GLY A 722 20.21 35.90 -15.62
CA GLY A 722 21.12 35.09 -14.80
C GLY A 722 21.24 35.53 -13.33
N ALA A 723 20.58 36.62 -12.94
CA ALA A 723 20.40 36.94 -11.52
C ALA A 723 19.35 36.01 -10.89
N ARG A 724 19.49 35.75 -9.59
CA ARG A 724 18.51 35.00 -8.81
C ARG A 724 17.25 35.85 -8.69
N CYS A 725 16.09 35.25 -8.91
CA CYS A 725 14.79 35.90 -8.74
C CYS A 725 13.85 34.98 -7.97
N GLY A 726 12.80 35.52 -7.36
CA GLY A 726 12.00 34.82 -6.35
C GLY A 726 12.18 35.46 -4.98
N ALA A 727 11.23 35.22 -4.07
CA ALA A 727 11.17 35.92 -2.79
C ALA A 727 12.12 35.33 -1.73
N THR A 728 12.26 34.00 -1.70
CA THR A 728 13.02 33.25 -0.68
C THR A 728 13.36 31.83 -1.17
N ASP A 729 14.30 31.14 -0.51
CA ASP A 729 14.62 29.71 -0.67
C ASP A 729 14.34 28.90 0.61
N VAL A 730 13.38 29.37 1.39
CA VAL A 730 12.92 28.78 2.63
C VAL A 730 11.64 27.95 2.34
N GLY A 731 11.55 26.76 2.93
CA GLY A 731 10.38 25.88 2.76
C GLY A 731 10.28 25.26 1.36
N ALA A 732 9.08 25.28 0.79
CA ALA A 732 8.78 24.84 -0.57
C ALA A 732 9.18 25.87 -1.64
N CYS A 733 9.58 27.07 -1.24
CA CYS A 733 10.00 28.11 -2.17
C CYS A 733 11.41 27.86 -2.70
N ASP A 734 11.58 28.18 -3.98
CA ASP A 734 12.87 28.11 -4.65
C ASP A 734 13.12 29.41 -5.40
N PHE A 735 14.38 29.86 -5.38
CA PHE A 735 14.82 30.92 -6.27
C PHE A 735 14.85 30.40 -7.71
N GLY A 736 14.19 31.13 -8.61
CA GLY A 736 14.35 31.02 -10.04
C GLY A 736 15.53 31.82 -10.57
N ALA A 737 15.71 31.78 -11.89
CA ALA A 737 16.69 32.57 -12.60
C ALA A 737 16.01 33.51 -13.59
N GLU A 738 16.49 34.75 -13.64
CA GLU A 738 16.06 35.72 -14.64
C GLU A 738 16.47 35.25 -16.05
N ALA A 739 15.50 35.16 -16.95
CA ALA A 739 15.67 34.73 -18.32
C ALA A 739 15.00 35.69 -19.31
N CYS A 740 15.71 36.01 -20.39
CA CYS A 740 15.21 36.83 -21.47
C CYS A 740 14.22 36.03 -22.33
N VAL A 741 12.94 36.38 -22.28
CA VAL A 741 11.89 35.77 -23.09
C VAL A 741 11.04 36.86 -23.72
N GLY A 742 11.04 36.90 -25.06
CA GLY A 742 10.20 37.85 -25.82
C GLY A 742 10.58 39.32 -25.62
N GLY A 743 11.86 39.62 -25.37
CA GLY A 743 12.39 40.97 -25.17
C GLY A 743 12.08 41.59 -23.81
N GLY A 744 11.80 40.76 -22.81
CA GLY A 744 11.74 41.15 -21.41
C GLY A 744 12.44 40.12 -20.52
N ILE A 745 13.06 40.60 -19.44
CA ILE A 745 13.59 39.74 -18.38
C ILE A 745 12.41 39.20 -17.57
N VAL A 746 12.26 37.87 -17.57
CA VAL A 746 11.20 37.14 -16.86
C VAL A 746 11.85 36.16 -15.90
N CYS A 747 11.32 36.06 -14.68
CA CYS A 747 11.78 35.06 -13.73
C CYS A 747 11.25 33.67 -14.12
N ILE A 748 12.14 32.71 -14.35
CA ILE A 748 11.75 31.33 -14.72
C ILE A 748 12.29 30.38 -13.65
N GLY A 749 11.43 29.45 -13.21
CA GLY A 749 11.77 28.41 -12.24
C GLY A 749 11.75 28.88 -10.78
N ALA A 750 11.17 30.04 -10.48
CA ALA A 750 10.91 30.43 -9.09
C ALA A 750 9.59 29.83 -8.60
N THR A 751 9.61 29.25 -7.41
CA THR A 751 8.42 28.80 -6.68
C THR A 751 8.17 29.83 -5.57
N GLY A 752 7.01 30.50 -5.59
CA GLY A 752 6.66 31.56 -4.66
C GLY A 752 5.78 31.06 -3.50
N PRO A 753 5.62 31.86 -2.43
CA PRO A 753 4.85 31.46 -1.27
C PRO A 753 3.37 31.33 -1.64
N THR A 754 2.79 30.21 -1.23
CA THR A 754 1.37 29.90 -1.37
C THR A 754 0.69 29.95 0.00
N MET A 755 -0.60 29.65 0.10
CA MET A 755 -1.25 29.54 1.42
C MET A 755 -0.76 28.25 2.08
N GLU A 756 -0.43 28.31 3.37
CA GLU A 756 -0.07 27.13 4.18
C GLU A 756 -1.09 25.99 4.03
N LEU A 757 -0.57 24.79 3.82
CA LEU A 757 -1.32 23.53 3.82
C LEU A 757 -0.84 22.69 5.00
N CYS A 758 -1.61 21.68 5.38
CA CYS A 758 -1.18 20.77 6.43
C CYS A 758 -0.44 19.56 5.82
N ASP A 759 0.72 19.80 5.22
CA ASP A 759 1.49 18.79 4.48
C ASP A 759 2.91 18.55 5.03
N GLY A 760 3.27 19.24 6.13
CA GLY A 760 4.59 19.13 6.76
C GLY A 760 5.67 19.90 6.01
N VAL A 761 5.28 20.75 5.07
CA VAL A 761 6.12 21.63 4.29
C VAL A 761 5.69 23.07 4.55
N ASP A 762 6.68 23.94 4.66
CA ASP A 762 6.50 25.40 4.75
C ASP A 762 6.13 25.93 3.34
N ASN A 763 4.83 26.02 3.04
CA ASN A 763 4.30 26.37 1.71
C ASN A 763 4.23 27.88 1.45
N ASP A 764 4.19 28.68 2.51
CA ASP A 764 4.14 30.14 2.51
C ASP A 764 5.51 30.78 2.79
N CYS A 765 6.50 29.93 3.05
CA CYS A 765 7.92 30.21 3.01
C CYS A 765 8.37 31.23 4.06
N ASP A 766 7.69 31.25 5.22
CA ASP A 766 7.98 32.12 6.34
C ASP A 766 9.01 31.52 7.34
N GLY A 767 9.37 30.25 7.15
CA GLY A 767 10.33 29.50 7.96
C GLY A 767 9.73 28.68 9.10
N MET A 768 8.40 28.67 9.23
CA MET A 768 7.65 27.79 10.10
C MET A 768 6.93 26.73 9.25
N ILE A 769 6.68 25.56 9.83
CA ILE A 769 6.01 24.46 9.15
C ILE A 769 4.61 24.33 9.76
N ASP A 770 3.58 24.39 8.93
CA ASP A 770 2.15 24.27 9.23
C ASP A 770 1.65 25.15 10.39
N GLU A 771 2.00 26.44 10.41
CA GLU A 771 1.59 27.34 11.49
C GLU A 771 0.13 27.81 11.37
N GLY A 772 -0.51 28.05 12.53
CA GLY A 772 -1.86 28.62 12.56
C GLY A 772 -3.01 27.65 12.28
N ASP A 773 -2.76 26.33 12.33
CA ASP A 773 -3.76 25.28 12.07
C ASP A 773 -4.35 25.35 10.64
N PRO A 774 -3.49 25.29 9.60
CA PRO A 774 -3.94 25.37 8.22
C PRO A 774 -4.87 24.19 7.90
N GLU A 775 -5.96 24.48 7.18
CA GLU A 775 -7.05 23.53 6.86
C GLU A 775 -7.81 22.94 8.06
N GLY A 776 -7.46 23.35 9.29
CA GLY A 776 -8.13 22.98 10.53
C GLY A 776 -9.48 23.68 10.76
N GLY A 777 -10.21 23.23 11.78
CA GLY A 777 -11.51 23.76 12.16
C GLY A 777 -12.72 23.19 11.40
N GLY A 778 -12.48 22.36 10.38
CA GLY A 778 -13.52 21.53 9.75
C GLY A 778 -13.99 20.42 10.70
N ALA A 779 -15.27 20.03 10.60
CA ALA A 779 -15.74 18.83 11.28
C ALA A 779 -15.12 17.58 10.62
N CYS A 780 -14.74 16.60 11.42
CA CYS A 780 -14.24 15.30 10.96
C CYS A 780 -14.84 14.17 11.78
N GLY A 781 -14.80 12.96 11.24
CA GLY A 781 -15.52 11.83 11.82
C GLY A 781 -17.02 11.93 11.54
N ASP A 782 -17.74 10.94 12.06
CA ASP A 782 -19.18 10.77 11.91
C ASP A 782 -19.83 10.88 13.30
N ASP A 783 -21.10 11.30 13.37
CA ASP A 783 -21.94 11.23 14.56
C ASP A 783 -22.93 10.04 14.53
N THR A 784 -22.72 9.13 13.57
CA THR A 784 -23.44 7.86 13.41
C THR A 784 -22.83 6.77 14.29
N GLY A 785 -23.68 6.02 15.01
CA GLY A 785 -23.24 4.91 15.87
C GLY A 785 -22.49 5.35 17.13
N GLU A 786 -21.40 4.64 17.46
CA GLU A 786 -20.49 4.98 18.57
C GLU A 786 -19.38 5.95 18.16
N CYS A 787 -19.36 6.38 16.89
CA CYS A 787 -18.46 7.43 16.46
C CYS A 787 -18.85 8.77 17.10
N MET A 788 -17.82 9.59 17.34
CA MET A 788 -18.01 10.98 17.71
C MET A 788 -17.32 11.84 16.67
N ALA A 789 -18.03 12.83 16.16
CA ALA A 789 -17.44 13.86 15.33
C ALA A 789 -16.41 14.66 16.15
N GLY A 790 -15.20 14.76 15.62
CA GLY A 790 -14.13 15.61 16.12
C GLY A 790 -13.99 16.89 15.29
N THR A 791 -12.92 17.64 15.57
CA THR A 791 -12.52 18.80 14.78
C THR A 791 -11.14 18.53 14.19
N LEU A 792 -11.00 18.77 12.88
CA LEU A 792 -9.71 18.69 12.20
C LEU A 792 -8.76 19.70 12.82
N ALA A 793 -7.58 19.24 13.20
CA ALA A 793 -6.47 20.07 13.64
C ALA A 793 -5.20 19.56 12.97
N CYS A 794 -4.45 20.47 12.39
CA CYS A 794 -3.15 20.20 11.81
C CYS A 794 -2.13 19.95 12.93
N THR A 795 -1.63 18.73 13.01
CA THR A 795 -0.61 18.36 14.00
C THR A 795 0.50 17.53 13.35
N GLY A 796 1.68 18.14 13.18
CA GLY A 796 2.87 17.47 12.68
C GLY A 796 2.83 17.13 11.19
N GLY A 797 2.34 18.05 10.35
CA GLY A 797 2.27 17.86 8.90
C GLY A 797 1.14 16.99 8.40
N ALA A 798 0.10 16.78 9.22
CA ALA A 798 -1.09 16.05 8.82
C ALA A 798 -2.33 16.54 9.57
N LEU A 799 -3.45 16.61 8.84
CA LEU A 799 -4.76 16.87 9.42
C LEU A 799 -5.17 15.69 10.30
N VAL A 800 -5.22 15.92 11.60
CA VAL A 800 -5.62 14.93 12.60
C VAL A 800 -6.99 15.29 13.15
N CYS A 801 -7.88 14.31 13.21
CA CYS A 801 -9.19 14.50 13.82
C CYS A 801 -9.06 14.50 15.35
N MET A 802 -9.13 15.67 15.97
CA MET A 802 -8.99 15.83 17.42
C MET A 802 -10.36 15.75 18.10
N GLY A 803 -10.47 14.87 19.09
CA GLY A 803 -11.70 14.67 19.86
C GLY A 803 -12.73 13.73 19.23
N GLY A 804 -12.47 13.24 18.01
CA GLY A 804 -13.31 12.25 17.35
C GLY A 804 -12.96 10.81 17.73
N VAL A 805 -13.96 9.93 17.71
CA VAL A 805 -13.79 8.48 17.79
C VAL A 805 -14.16 7.93 16.41
N GLY A 806 -13.20 7.33 15.72
CA GLY A 806 -13.37 6.83 14.35
C GLY A 806 -13.88 5.39 14.29
N PRO A 807 -14.27 4.92 13.10
CA PRO A 807 -14.82 3.60 12.90
C PRO A 807 -13.78 2.51 13.18
N THR A 808 -14.20 1.46 13.87
CA THR A 808 -13.43 0.25 14.16
C THR A 808 -14.17 -0.95 13.60
N MET A 809 -13.48 -2.05 13.30
CA MET A 809 -14.16 -3.23 12.75
C MET A 809 -15.31 -3.69 13.67
N GLU A 810 -16.44 -3.96 13.03
CA GLU A 810 -17.64 -4.50 13.66
C GLU A 810 -17.33 -5.72 14.52
N VAL A 811 -17.82 -5.66 15.75
CA VAL A 811 -17.86 -6.77 16.68
C VAL A 811 -19.28 -6.95 17.14
N CYS A 812 -19.66 -8.21 17.37
CA CYS A 812 -21.03 -8.59 17.69
C CYS A 812 -21.47 -8.14 19.10
N ASP A 813 -21.51 -6.83 19.38
CA ASP A 813 -21.76 -6.23 20.67
C ASP A 813 -23.04 -5.38 20.72
N GLY A 814 -23.74 -5.28 19.59
CA GLY A 814 -24.99 -4.52 19.46
C GLY A 814 -24.77 -3.01 19.35
N LEU A 815 -23.56 -2.59 19.02
CA LEU A 815 -23.19 -1.23 18.69
C LEU A 815 -22.79 -1.15 17.21
N ASP A 816 -22.84 0.05 16.67
CA ASP A 816 -22.37 0.37 15.31
C ASP A 816 -20.95 0.92 15.48
N ASN A 817 -19.97 0.01 15.36
CA ASN A 817 -18.55 0.25 15.60
C ASN A 817 -17.85 0.82 14.37
N ASP A 818 -18.30 0.50 13.15
CA ASP A 818 -17.74 0.98 11.89
C ASP A 818 -18.51 2.17 11.28
N CYS A 819 -19.57 2.60 11.96
CA CYS A 819 -20.23 3.89 11.81
C CYS A 819 -20.89 4.07 10.44
N ASP A 820 -21.37 2.99 9.84
CA ASP A 820 -22.08 3.00 8.56
C ASP A 820 -23.62 3.16 8.74
N GLY A 821 -24.09 3.21 9.98
CA GLY A 821 -25.49 3.35 10.35
C GLY A 821 -26.23 2.02 10.54
N VAL A 822 -25.52 0.89 10.43
CA VAL A 822 -26.07 -0.46 10.57
C VAL A 822 -25.34 -1.20 11.68
N VAL A 823 -26.07 -1.49 12.76
CA VAL A 823 -25.52 -2.24 13.91
C VAL A 823 -25.13 -3.67 13.51
N ASP A 824 -23.90 -4.07 13.84
CA ASP A 824 -23.32 -5.41 13.64
C ASP A 824 -23.27 -5.88 12.14
N ASP A 825 -23.04 -4.98 11.16
CA ASP A 825 -22.82 -5.34 9.74
C ASP A 825 -21.35 -5.77 9.47
N GLY A 826 -20.97 -6.15 8.23
CA GLY A 826 -19.59 -6.54 7.88
C GLY A 826 -19.02 -7.81 8.56
N ILE A 827 -19.72 -8.36 9.55
CA ILE A 827 -19.50 -9.66 10.19
C ILE A 827 -20.23 -10.72 9.34
N PRO A 828 -19.78 -11.99 9.25
CA PRO A 828 -20.47 -13.02 8.47
C PRO A 828 -21.84 -13.46 9.06
N VAL A 829 -22.60 -12.55 9.67
CA VAL A 829 -24.00 -12.69 10.04
C VAL A 829 -24.81 -12.85 8.74
N GLY A 830 -25.64 -13.89 8.66
CA GLY A 830 -26.36 -14.25 7.42
C GLY A 830 -25.62 -15.26 6.52
N ALA A 831 -24.32 -15.49 6.73
CA ALA A 831 -23.59 -16.54 6.01
C ALA A 831 -24.00 -17.94 6.49
N PRO A 832 -24.04 -18.95 5.60
CA PRO A 832 -24.28 -20.33 6.01
C PRO A 832 -23.12 -20.83 6.87
N CYS A 833 -23.44 -21.61 7.89
CA CYS A 833 -22.50 -22.25 8.80
C CYS A 833 -22.89 -23.72 9.01
N GLY A 834 -21.95 -24.56 9.46
CA GLY A 834 -22.17 -26.01 9.55
C GLY A 834 -21.90 -26.75 8.23
N SER A 835 -22.28 -28.03 8.16
CA SER A 835 -22.05 -28.94 7.03
C SER A 835 -23.37 -29.44 6.46
N ASP A 836 -23.43 -29.64 5.14
CA ASP A 836 -24.53 -30.32 4.44
C ASP A 836 -24.23 -31.80 4.13
N VAL A 837 -23.18 -32.34 4.76
CA VAL A 837 -22.76 -33.74 4.65
C VAL A 837 -23.45 -34.60 5.71
N GLY A 838 -23.92 -35.78 5.33
CA GLY A 838 -24.55 -36.74 6.25
C GLY A 838 -25.92 -36.28 6.76
N GLU A 839 -26.16 -36.45 8.06
CA GLU A 839 -27.38 -35.96 8.74
C GLU A 839 -27.24 -34.54 9.31
N CYS A 840 -26.09 -33.89 9.10
CA CYS A 840 -25.90 -32.48 9.45
C CYS A 840 -26.75 -31.58 8.55
N VAL A 841 -27.23 -30.49 9.15
CA VAL A 841 -27.96 -29.43 8.45
C VAL A 841 -27.19 -28.12 8.67
N PRO A 842 -26.84 -27.38 7.61
CA PRO A 842 -26.21 -26.09 7.77
C PRO A 842 -27.20 -25.08 8.37
N GLY A 843 -26.71 -24.27 9.30
CA GLY A 843 -27.42 -23.14 9.90
C GLY A 843 -27.02 -21.82 9.26
N VAL A 844 -27.43 -20.72 9.91
CA VAL A 844 -27.04 -19.35 9.54
C VAL A 844 -26.37 -18.69 10.74
N ASN A 845 -25.25 -18.02 10.49
CA ASN A 845 -24.55 -17.25 11.51
C ASN A 845 -25.43 -16.07 11.97
N VAL A 846 -25.67 -15.96 13.26
CA VAL A 846 -26.41 -14.85 13.88
C VAL A 846 -25.66 -14.26 15.06
N CYS A 847 -25.91 -12.99 15.33
CA CYS A 847 -25.39 -12.32 16.52
C CYS A 847 -26.24 -12.62 17.76
N ARG A 848 -25.67 -13.30 18.77
CA ARG A 848 -26.37 -13.56 20.04
C ARG A 848 -25.43 -13.48 21.23
N GLY A 849 -25.64 -12.45 22.06
CA GLY A 849 -25.01 -12.33 23.38
C GLY A 849 -23.50 -12.05 23.33
N GLY A 850 -23.03 -11.25 22.36
CA GLY A 850 -21.62 -10.88 22.27
C GLY A 850 -20.79 -11.71 21.28
N ALA A 851 -21.41 -12.66 20.56
CA ALA A 851 -20.70 -13.64 19.73
C ALA A 851 -21.53 -14.11 18.54
N ILE A 852 -20.84 -14.48 17.47
CA ILE A 852 -21.42 -15.16 16.31
C ILE A 852 -21.77 -16.59 16.74
N VAL A 853 -23.04 -16.95 16.60
CA VAL A 853 -23.56 -18.28 16.89
C VAL A 853 -24.20 -18.83 15.61
N CYS A 854 -23.92 -20.08 15.27
CA CYS A 854 -24.62 -20.75 14.18
C CYS A 854 -26.03 -21.15 14.64
N GLU A 855 -27.07 -20.46 14.18
CA GLU A 855 -28.45 -20.77 14.53
C GLU A 855 -29.11 -21.64 13.46
N GLY A 856 -29.71 -22.76 13.87
CA GLY A 856 -30.37 -23.71 12.99
C GLY A 856 -29.51 -24.90 12.54
N GLU A 857 -28.25 -25.01 13.00
CA GLU A 857 -27.41 -26.18 12.68
C GLU A 857 -27.84 -27.45 13.41
N ILE A 858 -27.57 -28.60 12.79
CA ILE A 858 -27.46 -29.91 13.46
C ILE A 858 -25.96 -30.25 13.49
N PRO A 859 -25.31 -30.24 14.67
CA PRO A 859 -23.87 -30.45 14.77
C PRO A 859 -23.48 -31.92 14.61
N PRO A 860 -22.22 -32.22 14.24
CA PRO A 860 -21.74 -33.60 14.13
C PRO A 860 -21.69 -34.27 15.51
N GLU A 861 -22.27 -35.46 15.60
CA GLU A 861 -22.25 -36.34 16.76
C GLU A 861 -21.34 -37.54 16.51
N THR A 862 -20.80 -38.18 17.54
CA THR A 862 -19.93 -39.35 17.33
C THR A 862 -20.68 -40.52 16.71
N GLU A 863 -20.04 -41.18 15.73
CA GLU A 863 -20.57 -42.37 15.06
C GLU A 863 -21.13 -43.43 16.01
N THR A 864 -22.31 -43.94 15.65
CA THR A 864 -22.98 -45.08 16.28
C THR A 864 -23.32 -46.08 15.20
N CYS A 865 -23.29 -47.38 15.50
CA CYS A 865 -23.64 -48.43 14.54
C CYS A 865 -25.14 -48.41 14.17
N ASP A 866 -25.55 -47.52 13.27
CA ASP A 866 -26.94 -47.32 12.82
C ASP A 866 -27.10 -47.06 11.30
N ASN A 867 -26.00 -47.07 10.53
CA ASN A 867 -25.88 -46.69 9.11
C ASN A 867 -26.21 -45.22 8.81
N LEU A 868 -26.05 -44.32 9.78
CA LEU A 868 -26.09 -42.89 9.54
C LEU A 868 -24.66 -42.32 9.61
N ASP A 869 -24.43 -41.23 8.88
CA ASP A 869 -23.22 -40.42 8.95
C ASP A 869 -23.51 -39.33 10.01
N ASN A 870 -23.26 -39.69 11.26
CA ASN A 870 -23.59 -38.88 12.44
C ASN A 870 -22.52 -37.81 12.69
N ASP A 871 -21.26 -38.07 12.33
CA ASP A 871 -20.15 -37.13 12.50
C ASP A 871 -19.85 -36.28 11.25
N CYS A 872 -20.60 -36.52 10.18
CA CYS A 872 -20.69 -35.70 8.98
C CYS A 872 -19.37 -35.60 8.22
N ASP A 873 -18.54 -36.64 8.27
CA ASP A 873 -17.28 -36.76 7.55
C ASP A 873 -17.43 -37.39 6.14
N GLY A 874 -18.64 -37.83 5.81
CA GLY A 874 -18.99 -38.45 4.53
C GLY A 874 -18.81 -39.96 4.49
N MET A 875 -18.43 -40.59 5.60
CA MET A 875 -18.42 -42.03 5.80
C MET A 875 -19.58 -42.44 6.72
N THR A 876 -19.84 -43.75 6.85
CA THR A 876 -20.95 -44.25 7.70
C THR A 876 -20.40 -45.34 8.59
N ASP A 877 -20.69 -45.29 9.90
CA ASP A 877 -20.33 -46.29 10.90
C ASP A 877 -18.81 -46.54 11.03
N GLU A 878 -17.96 -45.54 10.80
CA GLU A 878 -16.51 -45.60 11.02
C GLU A 878 -16.11 -45.25 12.46
N GLY A 879 -14.84 -45.46 12.81
CA GLY A 879 -14.33 -45.06 14.13
C GLY A 879 -14.88 -45.81 15.36
N LEU A 880 -15.87 -46.71 15.22
CA LEU A 880 -16.65 -47.35 16.30
C LEU A 880 -15.86 -48.19 17.36
N GLY A 881 -14.54 -48.33 17.24
CA GLY A 881 -13.72 -49.03 18.22
C GLY A 881 -14.09 -50.51 18.45
N LEU A 882 -14.73 -51.15 17.47
CA LEU A 882 -15.21 -52.53 17.57
C LEU A 882 -14.08 -53.56 17.41
N GLY A 883 -14.24 -54.72 18.05
CA GLY A 883 -13.23 -55.80 18.05
C GLY A 883 -13.03 -56.50 19.40
N GLY A 884 -13.83 -56.17 20.41
CA GLY A 884 -13.84 -56.87 21.70
C GLY A 884 -14.40 -58.29 21.58
N PRO A 885 -13.95 -59.23 22.44
CA PRO A 885 -14.57 -60.54 22.54
C PRO A 885 -15.97 -60.43 23.14
N CYS A 886 -16.93 -61.15 22.55
CA CYS A 886 -18.31 -61.25 23.03
C CYS A 886 -18.67 -62.72 23.24
N GLY A 887 -19.62 -63.02 24.13
CA GLY A 887 -19.99 -64.40 24.51
C GLY A 887 -19.22 -64.96 25.72
N SER A 888 -19.44 -66.24 26.04
CA SER A 888 -18.86 -66.94 27.21
C SER A 888 -17.81 -67.97 26.79
N SER A 889 -16.82 -68.18 27.66
CA SER A 889 -15.80 -69.24 27.53
C SER A 889 -15.98 -70.39 28.54
N GLU A 890 -17.10 -70.41 29.27
CA GLU A 890 -17.42 -71.47 30.25
C GLU A 890 -18.03 -72.70 29.56
N GLY A 891 -17.77 -73.89 30.11
CA GLY A 891 -18.31 -75.14 29.60
C GLY A 891 -17.96 -75.44 28.14
N LEU A 892 -18.98 -75.77 27.34
CA LEU A 892 -18.84 -76.03 25.89
C LEU A 892 -18.99 -74.77 25.01
N CYS A 893 -19.19 -73.58 25.59
CA CYS A 893 -19.35 -72.33 24.84
C CYS A 893 -18.01 -71.79 24.29
N MET A 894 -18.10 -71.03 23.20
CA MET A 894 -16.95 -70.32 22.62
C MET A 894 -17.30 -68.84 22.33
N PRO A 895 -16.45 -67.87 22.76
CA PRO A 895 -16.68 -66.46 22.49
C PRO A 895 -16.44 -66.10 21.01
N GLY A 896 -17.19 -65.10 20.51
CA GLY A 896 -17.03 -64.47 19.20
C GLY A 896 -16.40 -63.06 19.28
N THR A 897 -16.53 -62.26 18.21
CA THR A 897 -16.02 -60.87 18.14
C THR A 897 -17.09 -59.91 17.67
N GLU A 898 -17.18 -58.73 18.30
CA GLU A 898 -18.18 -57.71 17.97
C GLU A 898 -17.92 -57.02 16.63
N ARG A 899 -18.96 -56.90 15.80
CA ARG A 899 -18.93 -56.20 14.50
C ARG A 899 -20.21 -55.41 14.24
N CYS A 900 -20.10 -54.28 13.55
CA CYS A 900 -21.24 -53.53 13.03
C CYS A 900 -21.60 -54.08 11.64
N ILE A 901 -22.81 -54.64 11.49
CA ILE A 901 -23.29 -55.19 10.22
C ILE A 901 -24.73 -54.71 9.99
N GLY A 902 -24.89 -53.78 9.05
CA GLY A 902 -26.19 -53.22 8.67
C GLY A 902 -26.85 -52.41 9.80
N GLY A 903 -26.08 -51.55 10.48
CA GLY A 903 -26.58 -50.68 11.56
C GLY A 903 -26.97 -51.46 12.82
N ARG A 904 -26.30 -52.58 13.08
CA ARG A 904 -26.51 -53.38 14.29
C ARG A 904 -25.21 -54.06 14.72
N LEU A 905 -24.94 -54.00 16.02
CA LEU A 905 -23.88 -54.78 16.66
C LEU A 905 -24.23 -56.27 16.69
N VAL A 906 -23.34 -57.09 16.12
CA VAL A 906 -23.46 -58.55 16.01
C VAL A 906 -22.19 -59.21 16.56
N CYS A 907 -22.36 -60.26 17.36
CA CYS A 907 -21.25 -61.11 17.80
C CYS A 907 -20.98 -62.19 16.75
N GLU A 908 -19.97 -61.97 15.91
CA GLU A 908 -19.62 -62.93 14.85
C GLU A 908 -18.74 -64.05 15.41
N GLY A 909 -19.18 -65.30 15.25
CA GLY A 909 -18.40 -66.51 15.58
C GLY A 909 -18.69 -67.19 16.93
N GLU A 910 -19.67 -66.72 17.71
CA GLU A 910 -20.01 -67.33 19.01
C GLU A 910 -20.68 -68.72 18.90
N VAL A 911 -20.45 -69.57 19.91
CA VAL A 911 -21.24 -70.77 20.21
C VAL A 911 -21.91 -70.57 21.57
N GLY A 912 -23.22 -70.31 21.57
CA GLY A 912 -23.99 -69.96 22.76
C GLY A 912 -24.49 -71.17 23.59
N PRO A 913 -25.07 -70.90 24.78
CA PRO A 913 -25.47 -71.93 25.71
C PRO A 913 -26.67 -72.74 25.20
N THR A 914 -26.66 -74.04 25.51
CA THR A 914 -27.73 -74.98 25.18
C THR A 914 -28.21 -75.68 26.45
N ARG A 915 -29.43 -76.21 26.46
CA ARG A 915 -30.01 -76.78 27.69
C ARG A 915 -29.17 -77.94 28.24
N GLU A 916 -28.88 -77.89 29.54
CA GLU A 916 -28.22 -78.95 30.32
C GLU A 916 -28.76 -80.36 30.09
N SER A 917 -27.82 -81.29 30.00
CA SER A 917 -28.04 -82.73 29.85
C SER A 917 -27.21 -83.48 30.90
N CYS A 918 -27.75 -84.52 31.52
CA CYS A 918 -27.04 -85.32 32.53
C CYS A 918 -25.92 -86.16 31.88
N ASP A 919 -24.76 -85.56 31.63
CA ASP A 919 -23.63 -86.17 30.91
C ASP A 919 -22.22 -85.73 31.39
N CYS A 920 -22.13 -85.03 32.52
CA CYS A 920 -20.95 -84.39 33.08
C CYS A 920 -20.39 -83.20 32.26
N SER A 921 -21.18 -82.57 31.39
CA SER A 921 -20.75 -81.38 30.65
C SER A 921 -21.62 -80.18 31.01
N ASP A 922 -20.98 -79.03 31.17
CA ASP A 922 -21.66 -77.73 31.27
C ASP A 922 -22.08 -77.28 29.85
N ASN A 923 -23.31 -77.60 29.48
CA ASN A 923 -23.92 -77.30 28.18
C ASN A 923 -24.50 -75.88 28.12
N ASP A 924 -24.94 -75.32 29.26
CA ASP A 924 -25.57 -74.01 29.36
C ASP A 924 -24.64 -72.90 29.88
N CYS A 925 -23.38 -73.27 30.13
CA CYS A 925 -22.23 -72.41 30.32
C CYS A 925 -22.35 -71.49 31.54
N ASP A 926 -23.00 -71.97 32.59
CA ASP A 926 -23.19 -71.26 33.85
C ASP A 926 -22.15 -71.62 34.92
N GLY A 927 -21.25 -72.57 34.62
CA GLY A 927 -20.16 -73.03 35.47
C GLY A 927 -20.57 -74.14 36.45
N ALA A 928 -21.83 -74.55 36.47
CA ALA A 928 -22.28 -75.79 37.09
C ALA A 928 -22.31 -76.93 36.06
N THR A 929 -22.41 -78.16 36.53
CA THR A 929 -22.42 -79.34 35.65
C THR A 929 -23.57 -80.22 36.06
N ASP A 930 -24.42 -80.57 35.09
CA ASP A 930 -25.60 -81.39 35.29
C ASP A 930 -26.52 -80.86 36.41
N GLU A 931 -26.71 -79.54 36.50
CA GLU A 931 -27.67 -78.92 37.40
C GLU A 931 -29.08 -78.90 36.81
N ALA A 932 -30.07 -79.17 37.66
CA ALA A 932 -31.44 -79.22 37.19
C ALA A 932 -31.92 -77.81 36.80
N PRO A 933 -32.47 -77.61 35.58
CA PRO A 933 -33.00 -76.32 35.20
C PRO A 933 -34.16 -75.95 36.12
N SER A 934 -34.34 -74.66 36.39
CA SER A 934 -35.36 -74.12 37.32
C SER A 934 -36.79 -74.63 37.06
N MET A 935 -37.08 -75.08 35.84
CA MET A 935 -38.32 -75.74 35.44
C MET A 935 -38.03 -77.00 34.60
N GLY A 936 -37.68 -78.09 35.26
CA GLY A 936 -37.54 -79.39 34.59
C GLY A 936 -36.72 -80.38 35.41
N THR A 937 -36.58 -81.58 34.88
CA THR A 937 -35.60 -82.55 35.37
C THR A 937 -34.67 -82.90 34.21
N LEU A 938 -33.38 -83.07 34.48
CA LEU A 938 -32.39 -83.53 33.49
C LEU A 938 -32.70 -84.94 33.01
N CYS A 939 -33.33 -85.72 33.88
CA CYS A 939 -33.65 -87.12 33.66
C CYS A 939 -35.15 -87.36 33.48
N PRO A 940 -35.55 -88.41 32.74
CA PRO A 940 -36.94 -88.81 32.60
C PRO A 940 -37.63 -89.08 33.95
N SER A 941 -38.96 -88.97 33.97
CA SER A 941 -39.76 -89.17 35.18
C SER A 941 -39.50 -90.52 35.84
N GLY A 942 -39.09 -90.50 37.11
CA GLY A 942 -38.78 -91.69 37.92
C GLY A 942 -37.30 -91.94 38.13
N SER A 943 -36.41 -91.24 37.42
CA SER A 943 -34.96 -91.23 37.63
C SER A 943 -34.43 -89.86 38.05
N THR A 944 -33.25 -89.86 38.65
CA THR A 944 -32.51 -88.64 39.06
C THR A 944 -31.11 -88.71 38.49
N CYS A 945 -30.53 -87.57 38.13
CA CYS A 945 -29.14 -87.51 37.68
C CYS A 945 -28.24 -87.77 38.89
N VAL A 946 -27.56 -88.92 38.90
CA VAL A 946 -26.64 -89.34 39.97
C VAL A 946 -25.42 -89.93 39.27
N ASP A 947 -24.22 -89.47 39.61
CA ASP A 947 -22.95 -89.83 38.95
C ASP A 947 -22.99 -89.63 37.41
N CYS A 948 -23.57 -88.51 36.97
CA CYS A 948 -23.80 -88.13 35.56
C CYS A 948 -24.59 -89.14 34.73
N GLN A 949 -25.51 -89.86 35.37
CA GLN A 949 -26.42 -90.75 34.68
C GLN A 949 -27.79 -90.74 35.34
N CYS A 950 -28.82 -90.91 34.53
CA CYS A 950 -30.18 -91.01 35.02
C CYS A 950 -30.40 -92.35 35.73
N ALA A 951 -30.38 -92.34 37.06
CA ALA A 951 -30.46 -93.51 37.92
C ALA A 951 -31.86 -93.68 38.54
N LEU A 952 -32.34 -94.93 38.60
CA LEU A 952 -33.63 -95.28 39.23
C LEU A 952 -33.39 -95.70 40.70
N PRO A 953 -34.37 -95.54 41.61
CA PRO A 953 -34.21 -95.97 43.01
C PRO A 953 -34.00 -97.48 43.16
N CYS A 954 -33.24 -97.89 44.18
CA CYS A 954 -33.05 -99.30 44.53
C CYS A 954 -34.33 -99.94 45.07
N GLN A 955 -34.48 -101.25 44.85
CA GLN A 955 -35.56 -102.03 45.45
C GLN A 955 -35.11 -102.59 46.80
N ALA A 956 -35.81 -102.24 47.88
CA ALA A 956 -35.54 -102.76 49.21
C ALA A 956 -36.03 -104.21 49.35
N SER A 957 -35.18 -105.09 49.88
CA SER A 957 -35.52 -106.47 50.23
C SER A 957 -35.12 -106.76 51.68
N GLU A 958 -35.60 -107.86 52.25
CA GLU A 958 -35.20 -108.28 53.61
C GLU A 958 -33.69 -108.59 53.74
N PHE A 959 -32.99 -108.69 52.61
CA PHE A 959 -31.54 -108.92 52.54
C PHE A 959 -30.73 -107.67 52.14
N GLY A 960 -31.36 -106.49 52.07
CA GLY A 960 -30.73 -105.23 51.67
C GLY A 960 -31.30 -104.63 50.38
N PHE A 961 -30.66 -103.59 49.85
CA PHE A 961 -31.05 -102.99 48.58
C PHE A 961 -30.60 -103.83 47.38
N THR A 962 -31.49 -104.00 46.42
CA THR A 962 -31.24 -104.76 45.19
C THR A 962 -31.46 -103.86 43.98
N CYS A 963 -30.61 -104.02 42.98
CA CYS A 963 -30.66 -103.28 41.72
C CYS A 963 -30.80 -104.24 40.53
N PRO A 964 -31.37 -103.77 39.41
CA PRO A 964 -31.36 -104.53 38.17
C PRO A 964 -29.95 -104.94 37.78
N THR A 965 -29.81 -106.09 37.11
CA THR A 965 -28.52 -106.65 36.69
C THR A 965 -27.68 -105.62 35.92
N GLY A 966 -26.42 -105.47 36.31
CA GLY A 966 -25.49 -104.48 35.72
C GLY A 966 -25.48 -103.12 36.42
N LYS A 967 -26.21 -102.95 37.52
CA LYS A 967 -26.20 -101.74 38.36
C LYS A 967 -26.03 -102.08 39.83
N ALA A 968 -25.30 -101.24 40.55
CA ALA A 968 -25.06 -101.38 41.98
C ALA A 968 -25.87 -100.33 42.77
N PRO A 969 -26.30 -100.68 44.00
CA PRO A 969 -26.95 -99.72 44.89
C PRO A 969 -25.94 -98.68 45.41
N ARG A 970 -26.16 -97.40 45.07
CA ARG A 970 -25.41 -96.24 45.59
C ARG A 970 -26.30 -95.44 46.52
N ILE A 971 -25.84 -95.25 47.76
CA ILE A 971 -26.60 -94.52 48.78
C ILE A 971 -26.11 -93.08 48.79
N GLU A 972 -27.01 -92.14 48.47
CA GLU A 972 -26.81 -90.71 48.67
C GLU A 972 -27.81 -90.21 49.72
N GLY A 973 -27.27 -89.75 50.85
CA GLY A 973 -28.07 -89.44 52.03
C GLY A 973 -28.83 -90.67 52.55
N ASP A 974 -30.15 -90.58 52.63
CA ASP A 974 -31.05 -91.67 53.08
C ASP A 974 -31.67 -92.46 51.91
N THR A 975 -31.32 -92.14 50.66
CA THR A 975 -31.90 -92.73 49.45
C THR A 975 -30.88 -93.54 48.67
N CYS A 976 -31.32 -94.66 48.09
CA CYS A 976 -30.48 -95.54 47.30
C CYS A 976 -30.89 -95.48 45.82
N PHE A 977 -29.92 -95.30 44.94
CA PHE A 977 -30.09 -95.30 43.48
C PHE A 977 -29.28 -96.43 42.84
N CYS A 978 -29.85 -97.05 41.81
CA CYS A 978 -29.19 -98.03 40.97
C CYS A 978 -28.42 -97.29 39.88
N VAL A 979 -27.14 -97.08 40.14
CA VAL A 979 -26.16 -96.56 39.17
C VAL A 979 -25.42 -97.74 38.56
N ALA A 980 -25.06 -97.66 37.29
CA ALA A 980 -24.03 -98.55 36.79
C ALA A 980 -22.71 -98.08 37.41
N ASP A 981 -21.95 -98.98 38.04
CA ASP A 981 -20.63 -98.62 38.55
C ASP A 981 -19.82 -98.11 37.36
N ARG A 982 -19.41 -96.84 37.43
CA ARG A 982 -18.44 -96.31 36.49
C ARG A 982 -17.11 -96.87 36.93
N CYS A 983 -16.42 -97.47 36.00
CA CYS A 983 -15.13 -98.03 36.28
C CYS A 983 -14.15 -96.96 36.75
N ASP A 984 -13.54 -97.21 37.90
CA ASP A 984 -12.46 -96.39 38.41
C ASP A 984 -11.17 -96.72 37.63
N GLU A 985 -10.84 -95.86 36.67
CA GLU A 985 -9.61 -95.98 35.87
C GLU A 985 -8.35 -96.07 36.74
N ALA A 986 -8.34 -95.44 37.92
CA ALA A 986 -7.17 -95.45 38.81
C ALA A 986 -7.00 -96.79 39.54
N ALA A 987 -8.10 -97.47 39.90
CA ALA A 987 -8.05 -98.82 40.48
C ALA A 987 -7.68 -99.87 39.43
N CYS A 988 -8.13 -99.71 38.18
CA CYS A 988 -7.86 -100.67 37.12
C CYS A 988 -6.42 -100.65 36.58
N ALA A 989 -5.70 -99.56 36.82
CA ALA A 989 -4.28 -99.47 36.52
C ALA A 989 -3.39 -100.24 37.53
N ALA A 990 -3.93 -100.89 38.57
CA ALA A 990 -3.13 -101.46 39.66
C ALA A 990 -3.01 -103.01 39.67
N GLU A 991 -3.98 -103.77 39.14
CA GLU A 991 -3.93 -105.25 39.09
C GLU A 991 -4.68 -105.83 37.89
N THR A 992 -4.25 -107.00 37.39
CA THR A 992 -4.90 -107.68 36.26
C THR A 992 -5.97 -108.65 36.75
N VAL A 993 -7.21 -108.48 36.27
CA VAL A 993 -8.37 -109.32 36.62
C VAL A 993 -8.87 -110.04 35.37
N GLU A 994 -8.93 -111.37 35.43
CA GLU A 994 -9.42 -112.22 34.34
C GLU A 994 -10.66 -113.02 34.75
N ARG A 995 -11.62 -113.15 33.84
CA ARG A 995 -12.78 -114.03 33.99
C ARG A 995 -13.10 -114.70 32.66
N ASP A 996 -13.29 -116.02 32.69
CA ASP A 996 -13.64 -116.84 31.51
C ASP A 996 -12.69 -116.69 30.30
N GLY A 997 -11.43 -116.33 30.56
CA GLY A 997 -10.38 -116.19 29.54
C GLY A 997 -10.26 -114.79 28.93
N ASP A 998 -11.13 -113.86 29.32
CA ASP A 998 -11.06 -112.46 28.91
C ASP A 998 -10.52 -111.59 30.06
N THR A 999 -9.55 -110.72 29.74
CA THR A 999 -8.99 -109.74 30.67
C THR A 999 -9.96 -108.57 30.78
N LEU A 1000 -10.57 -108.41 31.96
CA LEU A 1000 -11.58 -107.39 32.21
C LEU A 1000 -10.96 -106.06 32.68
N CYS A 1001 -9.72 -106.12 33.18
CA CYS A 1001 -9.00 -104.99 33.75
C CYS A 1001 -7.51 -105.33 33.88
N GLY A 1002 -6.60 -104.39 33.62
CA GLY A 1002 -5.17 -104.56 33.87
C GLY A 1002 -4.34 -103.31 33.55
N PRO A 1003 -3.15 -103.14 34.19
CA PRO A 1003 -2.26 -102.04 33.87
C PRO A 1003 -1.77 -102.16 32.43
N ASP A 1004 -2.03 -101.14 31.61
CA ASP A 1004 -1.46 -100.92 30.27
C ASP A 1004 -1.93 -101.85 29.12
N SER A 1005 -3.15 -102.38 29.14
CA SER A 1005 -3.75 -102.91 27.90
C SER A 1005 -4.62 -101.84 27.21
N ALA A 1006 -4.10 -101.26 26.13
CA ALA A 1006 -4.82 -100.31 25.25
C ALA A 1006 -6.08 -100.91 24.57
N ASP A 1007 -6.29 -102.22 24.73
CA ASP A 1007 -7.42 -102.97 24.14
C ASP A 1007 -8.64 -103.11 25.09
N VAL A 1008 -8.61 -102.48 26.28
CA VAL A 1008 -9.76 -102.42 27.19
C VAL A 1008 -10.25 -100.98 27.27
N ALA A 1009 -10.90 -100.50 26.20
CA ALA A 1009 -11.41 -99.14 26.06
C ALA A 1009 -12.63 -98.83 26.95
N ASN A 1010 -13.22 -99.85 27.55
CA ASN A 1010 -14.08 -99.69 28.70
C ASN A 1010 -13.58 -100.69 29.70
N CYS A 1011 -13.13 -100.19 30.82
CA CYS A 1011 -13.18 -100.99 32.01
C CYS A 1011 -14.63 -101.50 32.12
N VAL A 1012 -14.80 -102.81 32.29
CA VAL A 1012 -16.12 -103.43 32.41
C VAL A 1012 -16.23 -103.97 33.82
N CYS A 1013 -17.03 -103.31 34.65
CA CYS A 1013 -17.42 -103.83 35.96
C CYS A 1013 -18.42 -104.98 35.84
#